data_AF-A0AAU2USN9-F1
#
_entry.id   AF-A0AAU2USN9-F1
#
_cell.length_a   1.000
_cell.length_b   1.000
_cell.length_c   1.000
_cell.angle_alpha   90.00
_cell.angle_beta   90.00
_cell.angle_gamma   90.00
#
_symmetry.space_group_name_H-M   'P 1'
#
loop_
_entity.id
_entity.type
_entity.pdbx_description
1 polymer ?
#
loop_
_entity_poly.entity_id
_entity_poly.type
_entity_poly.pdbx_seq_one_letter_code
_entity_poly.pdbx_strand_id
1 'polypeptide(L)'
;MRRTFIALVGALLLALTALPATAATTGKAPAFRALLFTRAVGYVHASIPAGIQMFEQEAAAGGFELVETADPAVFDPAKLKDFDVIVMLQNSGMVWDTDAQREAMQTYVRGGGGVVALHNTLDMGIEDSFPWWDEAINGGVHMPAHSPGVLQGTAKVADRVHPSTAGLPERWERPEEWYNFDRNPRGDVHVLVTADETTYNPGGSAMGADHPISWCRNTEGGRVWATAMGHDTASYSEAAFRTHVMGGLEWAAGNKPGDCGGTVWSGYEKVTLDDNTADPMELDVAKDGRVFYVQRSGEINIYDPATHATTTAGKLDIYTGGEDGLVGMELDPDFTKNHWIYLYYAPAGASEDVNRLSRFTVKGNTLDPASEKKLLDVPAYRDRSFPEPGHTGGAVEFGPGRTLYLGVGDDTPPNLDPNWQGYAPLDWREGKQMLDAARTAGNTNDLRGKILRIKPKDSGGYTIPKGNLFAPGTARTRPEIYAMGFRNSFRFTVDPRTGYVHASDYGPDRGLPTTDRGPEGLVEYNVIKKAGNFGWPFCHGNNQAYAPYNPDTKEVGPKFDCANPVNPSPNNTGLTELPTVQQPEIWYGYGASEEFPEVGSGGSAPMSGPVYHYDGKNPSTTKFPAYFEGASFFYEWSRNYVKEVRFDKDQKVLKINDFLSSQKFNKPMDMTFGPDGSLYVLEWGSSFGGGNNDSGLYRVDYAQGRRAPVAKAAASATDGPVPLKVDFSSEGSSDPDGDALGYAWDFDGDGTYDSTEASPSHTYTARGDFAAQLKVTDSTGKSGYANIPVTAGNTAPKVTIEFPVSGKLIEFGDKIPYKVTVTDPEDGPVDCSKVTINPALGHDDHEHPTTDIPGCEGTVETGDLGGHPEGADLTYVLNAKYTDKGGDGVSALTGYGRAVLQPKHKQAEYYDAQSGTRIVAQEGAENGKRIGDVSDGDWVAFDPMSVEGIGTVSYRLSSPNGVGAIELRADAADGPLLATTPVPNTGGWDNYQATPPVPVQELKGTHKLYLVFTSPQDNSFDVDAVDFKSP
;
A
#
# COMPACT_ATOMS: atom_id res chain seq x y z
N MET A 1 14.07 -48.40 45.52
CA MET A 1 13.98 -48.90 46.92
C MET A 1 13.56 -47.72 47.79
N ARG A 2 12.29 -47.56 48.14
CA ARG A 2 11.54 -48.12 49.30
C ARG A 2 11.93 -47.52 50.67
N ARG A 3 10.91 -46.87 51.28
CA ARG A 3 10.54 -46.74 52.72
C ARG A 3 10.96 -45.42 53.41
N THR A 4 10.09 -44.49 53.83
CA THR A 4 8.85 -44.47 54.67
C THR A 4 9.05 -44.49 56.19
N PHE A 5 8.37 -43.53 56.85
CA PHE A 5 7.49 -43.65 58.04
C PHE A 5 7.93 -43.15 59.46
N ILE A 6 7.24 -42.07 59.89
CA ILE A 6 6.27 -41.93 61.02
C ILE A 6 6.71 -41.80 62.50
N ALA A 7 5.92 -40.95 63.22
CA ALA A 7 5.51 -40.97 64.65
C ALA A 7 6.42 -40.36 65.73
N LEU A 8 5.93 -39.77 66.84
CA LEU A 8 4.64 -39.23 67.30
C LEU A 8 4.87 -38.70 68.76
N VAL A 9 3.87 -37.99 69.30
CA VAL A 9 3.58 -37.71 70.73
C VAL A 9 4.23 -36.47 71.37
N GLY A 10 3.36 -35.51 71.72
CA GLY A 10 3.64 -34.42 72.65
C GLY A 10 3.16 -34.70 74.07
N ALA A 11 3.59 -33.83 75.00
CA ALA A 11 2.96 -33.61 76.30
C ALA A 11 3.30 -32.20 76.82
N LEU A 12 2.39 -31.28 76.53
CA LEU A 12 1.74 -30.30 77.40
C LEU A 12 2.42 -29.73 78.69
N LEU A 13 2.37 -28.38 78.72
CA LEU A 13 2.04 -27.43 79.81
C LEU A 13 3.12 -26.74 80.68
N LEU A 14 3.27 -25.43 80.39
CA LEU A 14 3.12 -24.24 81.26
C LEU A 14 4.09 -24.07 82.47
N ALA A 15 4.67 -22.90 82.77
CA ALA A 15 4.43 -21.51 82.35
C ALA A 15 5.55 -20.56 82.86
N LEU A 16 5.54 -19.36 82.24
CA LEU A 16 6.04 -18.03 82.66
C LEU A 16 7.33 -17.44 82.04
N THR A 17 7.06 -16.63 81.01
CA THR A 17 7.52 -15.23 80.76
C THR A 17 8.91 -14.97 80.19
N ALA A 18 8.97 -14.89 78.86
CA ALA A 18 9.70 -13.85 78.12
C ALA A 18 8.88 -13.47 76.88
N LEU A 19 8.52 -12.19 76.76
CA LEU A 19 7.84 -11.61 75.60
C LEU A 19 8.76 -11.73 74.36
N PRO A 20 8.28 -12.22 73.20
CA PRO A 20 9.00 -12.05 71.95
C PRO A 20 8.77 -10.63 71.43
N ALA A 21 9.86 -9.91 71.19
CA ALA A 21 9.85 -8.65 70.47
C ALA A 21 9.20 -8.86 69.10
N THR A 22 8.10 -8.15 68.85
CA THR A 22 7.54 -7.96 67.51
C THR A 22 8.59 -7.26 66.66
N ALA A 23 9.14 -7.98 65.69
CA ALA A 23 9.91 -7.37 64.62
C ALA A 23 8.98 -6.40 63.87
N ALA A 24 9.28 -5.11 63.95
CA ALA A 24 8.62 -4.10 63.14
C ALA A 24 8.94 -4.37 61.67
N THR A 25 7.93 -4.72 60.88
CA THR A 25 8.01 -4.67 59.43
C THR A 25 8.16 -3.22 59.02
N THR A 26 9.36 -2.83 58.58
CA THR A 26 9.57 -1.57 57.87
C THR A 26 8.69 -1.59 56.61
N GLY A 27 7.64 -0.75 56.58
CA GLY A 27 6.72 -0.65 55.46
C GLY A 27 7.47 -0.21 54.20
N LYS A 28 7.40 -1.02 53.14
CA LYS A 28 7.93 -0.67 51.82
C LYS A 28 7.09 0.50 51.28
N ALA A 29 7.74 1.54 50.77
CA ALA A 29 7.05 2.65 50.09
C ALA A 29 6.20 2.11 48.93
N PRO A 30 5.02 2.72 48.64
CA PRO A 30 4.17 2.28 47.54
C PRO A 30 4.90 2.42 46.20
N ALA A 31 4.57 1.55 45.24
CA ALA A 31 5.18 1.57 43.91
C ALA A 31 4.82 2.84 43.12
N PHE A 32 3.59 3.32 43.27
CA PHE A 32 3.06 4.58 42.77
C PHE A 32 1.82 4.97 43.59
N ARG A 33 1.31 6.17 43.39
CA ARG A 33 0.12 6.70 44.07
C ARG A 33 -0.95 7.09 43.04
N ALA A 34 -2.13 6.50 43.19
CA ALA A 34 -3.27 6.67 42.28
C ALA A 34 -4.42 7.43 42.95
N LEU A 35 -4.96 8.42 42.24
CA LEU A 35 -6.22 9.07 42.59
C LEU A 35 -7.34 8.37 41.82
N LEU A 36 -8.33 7.79 42.51
CA LEU A 36 -9.54 7.26 41.88
C LEU A 36 -10.67 8.27 42.03
N PHE A 37 -11.08 8.86 40.92
CA PHE A 37 -12.10 9.89 40.86
C PHE A 37 -13.42 9.38 40.26
N THR A 38 -14.49 9.44 41.06
CA THR A 38 -15.74 8.69 40.80
C THR A 38 -16.97 9.59 40.61
N ARG A 39 -16.79 10.91 40.52
CA ARG A 39 -17.90 11.87 40.40
C ARG A 39 -18.63 11.70 39.05
N ALA A 40 -19.95 11.64 39.09
CA ALA A 40 -20.82 11.75 37.93
C ALA A 40 -21.92 12.80 38.20
N VAL A 41 -22.09 13.73 37.27
CA VAL A 41 -23.12 14.78 37.29
C VAL A 41 -24.27 14.45 36.34
N GLY A 42 -23.97 13.72 35.26
CA GLY A 42 -24.94 13.15 34.33
C GLY A 42 -25.44 11.77 34.77
N TYR A 43 -25.27 10.77 33.91
CA TYR A 43 -25.69 9.40 34.18
C TYR A 43 -24.76 8.73 35.21
N VAL A 44 -25.34 8.00 36.17
CA VAL A 44 -24.57 7.30 37.22
C VAL A 44 -24.61 5.80 36.96
N HIS A 45 -23.48 5.24 36.55
CA HIS A 45 -23.35 3.81 36.24
C HIS A 45 -23.45 2.95 37.49
N ALA A 46 -24.25 1.87 37.41
CA ALA A 46 -24.39 0.90 38.50
C ALA A 46 -23.10 0.14 38.82
N SER A 47 -22.12 0.17 37.90
CA SER A 47 -20.85 -0.53 38.03
C SER A 47 -19.77 0.23 38.82
N ILE A 48 -19.97 1.52 39.13
CA ILE A 48 -19.02 2.34 39.91
C ILE A 48 -18.61 1.66 41.23
N PRO A 49 -19.53 1.16 42.08
CA PRO A 49 -19.16 0.49 43.33
C PRO A 49 -18.29 -0.75 43.14
N ALA A 50 -18.51 -1.52 42.06
CA ALA A 50 -17.69 -2.69 41.75
C ALA A 50 -16.30 -2.29 41.24
N GLY A 51 -16.18 -1.19 40.49
CA GLY A 51 -14.90 -0.62 40.10
C GLY A 51 -14.07 -0.13 41.28
N ILE A 52 -14.69 0.60 42.22
CA ILE A 52 -14.02 1.01 43.48
C ILE A 52 -13.50 -0.22 44.22
N GLN A 53 -14.36 -1.23 44.41
CA GLN A 53 -13.99 -2.46 45.11
C GLN A 53 -12.83 -3.18 44.41
N MET A 54 -12.81 -3.23 43.08
CA MET A 54 -11.71 -3.82 42.31
C MET A 54 -10.41 -3.07 42.59
N PHE A 55 -10.38 -1.74 42.46
CA PHE A 55 -9.15 -0.96 42.69
C PHE A 55 -8.66 -1.06 44.14
N GLU A 56 -9.55 -1.09 45.13
CA GLU A 56 -9.16 -1.31 46.54
C GLU A 56 -8.48 -2.68 46.74
N GLN A 57 -9.02 -3.73 46.12
CA GLN A 57 -8.41 -5.06 46.16
C GLN A 57 -7.04 -5.10 45.47
N GLU A 58 -6.93 -4.46 44.30
CA GLU A 58 -5.69 -4.39 43.54
C GLU A 58 -4.64 -3.53 44.24
N ALA A 59 -5.01 -2.44 44.91
CA ALA A 59 -4.10 -1.62 45.71
C ALA A 59 -3.54 -2.42 46.90
N ALA A 60 -4.42 -3.15 47.61
CA ALA A 60 -4.04 -4.00 48.73
C ALA A 60 -3.11 -5.15 48.32
N ALA A 61 -3.27 -5.69 47.10
CA ALA A 61 -2.46 -6.78 46.56
C ALA A 61 -1.17 -6.32 45.85
N GLY A 62 -1.25 -5.22 45.11
CA GLY A 62 -0.23 -4.71 44.17
C GLY A 62 0.76 -3.72 44.79
N GLY A 63 0.52 -3.24 46.01
CA GLY A 63 1.48 -2.40 46.74
C GLY A 63 1.59 -0.97 46.19
N PHE A 64 0.50 -0.42 45.64
CA PHE A 64 0.36 0.99 45.31
C PHE A 64 -0.65 1.66 46.27
N GLU A 65 -0.56 2.97 46.44
CA GLU A 65 -1.52 3.72 47.27
C GLU A 65 -2.69 4.18 46.41
N LEU A 66 -3.91 3.97 46.91
CA LEU A 66 -5.14 4.43 46.27
C LEU A 66 -5.83 5.46 47.17
N VAL A 67 -6.16 6.62 46.60
CA VAL A 67 -7.01 7.62 47.25
C VAL A 67 -8.28 7.76 46.42
N GLU A 68 -9.42 7.35 46.98
CA GLU A 68 -10.73 7.50 46.34
C GLU A 68 -11.39 8.82 46.77
N THR A 69 -12.02 9.51 45.83
CA THR A 69 -12.85 10.69 46.12
C THR A 69 -13.80 11.02 44.97
N ALA A 70 -14.94 11.62 45.30
CA ALA A 70 -15.83 12.29 44.34
C ALA A 70 -15.79 13.84 44.49
N ASP A 71 -14.97 14.38 45.39
CA ASP A 71 -14.85 15.81 45.63
C ASP A 71 -13.93 16.48 44.59
N PRO A 72 -14.45 17.37 43.71
CA PRO A 72 -13.66 18.03 42.68
C PRO A 72 -12.58 18.97 43.25
N ALA A 73 -12.63 19.32 44.55
CA ALA A 73 -11.61 20.14 45.20
C ALA A 73 -10.23 19.45 45.25
N VAL A 74 -10.13 18.16 44.88
CA VAL A 74 -8.85 17.47 44.68
C VAL A 74 -8.07 17.99 43.47
N PHE A 75 -8.76 18.54 42.45
CA PHE A 75 -8.15 19.15 41.26
C PHE A 75 -7.56 20.53 41.57
N ASP A 76 -6.49 20.50 42.36
CA ASP A 76 -5.66 21.63 42.74
C ASP A 76 -4.19 21.23 42.50
N PRO A 77 -3.36 22.07 41.85
CA PRO A 77 -1.98 21.69 41.53
C PRO A 77 -1.14 21.25 42.75
N ALA A 78 -1.40 21.82 43.94
CA ALA A 78 -0.69 21.44 45.16
C ALA A 78 -1.11 20.07 45.71
N LYS A 79 -2.27 19.55 45.30
CA LYS A 79 -2.74 18.19 45.64
C LYS A 79 -2.39 17.17 44.56
N LEU A 80 -2.61 17.53 43.29
CA LEU A 80 -2.40 16.61 42.16
C LEU A 80 -0.94 16.17 42.01
N LYS A 81 0.03 17.03 42.39
CA LYS A 81 1.46 16.70 42.35
C LYS A 81 1.86 15.47 43.19
N ASP A 82 1.01 15.04 44.13
CA ASP A 82 1.29 13.89 44.99
C ASP A 82 0.79 12.56 44.38
N PHE A 83 0.23 12.58 43.16
CA PHE A 83 -0.26 11.42 42.44
C PHE A 83 0.54 11.20 41.15
N ASP A 84 0.83 9.94 40.85
CA ASP A 84 1.49 9.55 39.59
C ASP A 84 0.46 9.29 38.48
N VAL A 85 -0.77 8.95 38.86
CA VAL A 85 -1.87 8.63 37.95
C VAL A 85 -3.24 9.03 38.53
N ILE A 86 -4.12 9.54 37.67
CA ILE A 86 -5.54 9.77 37.95
C ILE A 86 -6.36 8.74 37.19
N VAL A 87 -7.16 7.96 37.91
CA VAL A 87 -8.16 7.05 37.37
C VAL A 87 -9.51 7.75 37.38
N MET A 88 -10.04 7.96 36.18
CA MET A 88 -11.36 8.49 35.93
C MET A 88 -12.29 7.30 35.64
N LEU A 89 -13.14 6.98 36.61
CA LEU A 89 -13.99 5.80 36.59
C LEU A 89 -15.44 6.20 36.32
N GLN A 90 -15.91 5.93 35.10
CA GLN A 90 -17.31 6.09 34.70
C GLN A 90 -17.86 7.53 34.92
N ASN A 91 -17.00 8.54 34.77
CA ASN A 91 -17.39 9.93 34.96
C ASN A 91 -18.38 10.37 33.87
N SER A 92 -19.33 11.25 34.22
CA SER A 92 -20.37 11.73 33.30
C SER A 92 -20.70 13.19 33.60
N GLY A 93 -20.84 14.03 32.57
CA GLY A 93 -21.07 15.46 32.68
C GLY A 93 -19.83 16.25 33.12
N MET A 94 -20.00 17.57 33.28
CA MET A 94 -18.93 18.47 33.76
C MET A 94 -18.62 18.22 35.24
N VAL A 95 -17.62 17.37 35.51
CA VAL A 95 -17.23 16.97 36.88
C VAL A 95 -16.37 17.99 37.62
N TRP A 96 -15.91 19.04 36.95
CA TRP A 96 -15.20 20.18 37.54
C TRP A 96 -16.14 21.36 37.71
N ASP A 97 -16.19 21.93 38.91
CA ASP A 97 -17.05 23.07 39.24
C ASP A 97 -16.48 24.40 38.73
N THR A 98 -15.16 24.47 38.45
CA THR A 98 -14.47 25.72 38.10
C THR A 98 -13.41 25.53 37.01
N ASP A 99 -13.11 26.61 36.31
CA ASP A 99 -12.06 26.66 35.27
C ASP A 99 -10.68 26.32 35.85
N ALA A 100 -10.40 26.77 37.08
CA ALA A 100 -9.13 26.49 37.76
C ALA A 100 -8.90 24.98 37.98
N GLN A 101 -9.97 24.21 38.24
CA GLN A 101 -9.88 22.75 38.35
C GLN A 101 -9.60 22.08 37.01
N ARG A 102 -10.18 22.59 35.92
CA ARG A 102 -9.89 22.12 34.55
C ARG A 102 -8.44 22.43 34.16
N GLU A 103 -7.98 23.65 34.45
CA GLU A 103 -6.58 24.06 34.24
C GLU A 103 -5.61 23.20 35.08
N ALA A 104 -5.98 22.81 36.30
CA ALA A 104 -5.19 21.91 37.13
C ALA A 104 -5.03 20.52 36.48
N MET A 105 -6.10 19.98 35.88
CA MET A 105 -6.04 18.71 35.11
C MET A 105 -5.11 18.84 33.90
N GLN A 106 -5.24 19.91 33.12
CA GLN A 106 -4.39 20.18 31.97
C GLN A 106 -2.92 20.31 32.39
N THR A 107 -2.65 21.06 33.45
CA THR A 107 -1.30 21.27 34.01
C THR A 107 -0.69 19.96 34.50
N TYR A 108 -1.50 19.10 35.12
CA TYR A 108 -1.06 17.78 35.57
C TYR A 108 -0.63 16.89 34.40
N VAL A 109 -1.41 16.84 33.32
CA VAL A 109 -1.03 16.09 32.09
C VAL A 109 0.23 16.68 31.46
N ARG A 110 0.31 18.00 31.31
CA ARG A 110 1.51 18.71 30.81
C ARG A 110 2.75 18.48 31.66
N GLY A 111 2.56 18.24 32.94
CA GLY A 111 3.61 17.88 33.90
C GLY A 111 4.09 16.43 33.81
N GLY A 112 3.54 15.62 32.90
CA GLY A 112 3.89 14.22 32.72
C GLY A 112 3.05 13.23 33.54
N GLY A 113 1.95 13.71 34.15
CA GLY A 113 1.02 12.90 34.92
C GLY A 113 0.27 11.86 34.09
N GLY A 114 -0.06 10.72 34.70
CA GLY A 114 -0.81 9.64 34.08
C GLY A 114 -2.33 9.80 34.19
N VAL A 115 -3.08 9.36 33.18
CA VAL A 115 -4.55 9.30 33.20
C VAL A 115 -5.04 7.93 32.74
N VAL A 116 -6.01 7.37 33.45
CA VAL A 116 -6.74 6.16 33.06
C VAL A 116 -8.21 6.54 32.91
N ALA A 117 -8.76 6.43 31.71
CA ALA A 117 -10.16 6.73 31.40
C ALA A 117 -10.95 5.44 31.13
N LEU A 118 -12.02 5.20 31.91
CA LEU A 118 -12.86 4.01 31.77
C LEU A 118 -14.29 4.35 31.33
N HIS A 119 -14.72 3.66 30.26
CA HIS A 119 -16.07 3.61 29.70
C HIS A 119 -16.71 4.99 29.54
N ASN A 120 -17.68 5.39 30.38
CA ASN A 120 -18.39 6.67 30.22
C ASN A 120 -17.49 7.90 30.36
N THR A 121 -16.27 7.73 30.86
CA THR A 121 -15.25 8.79 30.82
C THR A 121 -14.90 9.21 29.39
N LEU A 122 -15.14 8.34 28.41
CA LEU A 122 -15.02 8.62 26.98
C LEU A 122 -16.32 9.19 26.35
N ASP A 123 -17.37 9.36 27.16
CA ASP A 123 -18.66 9.96 26.77
C ASP A 123 -19.20 10.84 27.92
N MET A 124 -18.44 11.90 28.22
CA MET A 124 -18.81 12.79 29.31
C MET A 124 -19.86 13.83 28.90
N GLY A 125 -20.13 14.03 27.60
CA GLY A 125 -21.06 15.04 27.10
C GLY A 125 -20.62 16.47 27.43
N ILE A 126 -19.32 16.75 27.30
CA ILE A 126 -18.70 18.05 27.64
C ILE A 126 -17.95 18.70 26.48
N GLU A 127 -17.95 18.08 25.31
CA GLU A 127 -17.18 18.42 24.11
C GLU A 127 -17.29 19.91 23.72
N ASP A 128 -18.48 20.51 23.79
CA ASP A 128 -18.69 21.94 23.49
C ASP A 128 -18.05 22.89 24.51
N SER A 129 -17.93 22.44 25.77
CA SER A 129 -17.55 23.28 26.92
C SER A 129 -16.12 23.05 27.39
N PHE A 130 -15.56 21.88 27.11
CA PHE A 130 -14.19 21.51 27.43
C PHE A 130 -13.61 20.55 26.39
N PRO A 131 -13.47 20.99 25.12
CA PRO A 131 -13.04 20.15 24.00
C PRO A 131 -11.65 19.52 24.20
N TRP A 132 -10.80 20.15 25.04
CA TRP A 132 -9.49 19.61 25.38
C TRP A 132 -9.58 18.18 25.96
N TRP A 133 -10.64 17.83 26.68
CA TRP A 133 -10.78 16.48 27.23
C TRP A 133 -10.81 15.44 26.11
N ASP A 134 -11.71 15.62 25.15
CA ASP A 134 -11.88 14.71 24.03
C ASP A 134 -10.63 14.69 23.16
N GLU A 135 -10.06 15.86 22.83
CA GLU A 135 -8.85 15.98 22.01
C GLU A 135 -7.63 15.30 22.64
N ALA A 136 -7.37 15.55 23.93
CA ALA A 136 -6.17 15.05 24.59
C ALA A 136 -6.35 13.63 25.13
N ILE A 137 -7.47 13.35 25.81
CA ILE A 137 -7.69 12.09 26.53
C ILE A 137 -8.34 11.05 25.64
N ASN A 138 -9.40 11.40 24.91
CA ASN A 138 -10.16 10.44 24.09
C ASN A 138 -9.50 10.19 22.72
N GLY A 139 -8.49 10.97 22.33
CA GLY A 139 -7.91 10.88 20.97
C GLY A 139 -8.75 11.62 19.92
N GLY A 140 -9.55 12.59 20.38
CA GLY A 140 -10.43 13.44 19.57
C GLY A 140 -11.65 12.72 19.00
N VAL A 141 -12.03 11.57 19.55
CA VAL A 141 -13.26 10.86 19.15
C VAL A 141 -14.41 11.22 20.09
N HIS A 142 -15.63 11.19 19.56
CA HIS A 142 -16.87 11.33 20.33
C HIS A 142 -17.75 10.10 20.15
N MET A 143 -18.57 9.77 21.14
CA MET A 143 -19.48 8.63 21.09
C MET A 143 -20.91 9.07 20.70
N PRO A 144 -21.30 8.98 19.42
CA PRO A 144 -22.67 9.31 19.01
C PRO A 144 -23.70 8.23 19.34
N ALA A 145 -23.27 6.97 19.43
CA ALA A 145 -24.15 5.82 19.61
C ALA A 145 -23.38 4.62 20.20
N HIS A 146 -24.12 3.64 20.67
CA HIS A 146 -23.58 2.37 21.15
C HIS A 146 -24.53 1.22 20.78
N SER A 147 -24.08 -0.02 20.98
CA SER A 147 -24.90 -1.20 20.81
C SER A 147 -26.20 -1.13 21.63
N PRO A 148 -27.31 -1.78 21.21
CA PRO A 148 -28.55 -1.77 21.97
C PRO A 148 -28.44 -2.60 23.26
N GLY A 149 -27.87 -1.97 24.30
CA GLY A 149 -27.54 -2.58 25.58
C GLY A 149 -26.24 -3.40 25.54
N VAL A 150 -26.04 -4.18 26.61
CA VAL A 150 -24.89 -5.06 26.79
C VAL A 150 -25.08 -6.34 25.96
N LEU A 151 -24.19 -6.55 24.98
CA LEU A 151 -24.23 -7.69 24.07
C LEU A 151 -22.94 -8.50 24.14
N GLN A 152 -23.05 -9.82 23.99
CA GLN A 152 -21.89 -10.67 23.73
C GLN A 152 -21.29 -10.32 22.37
N GLY A 153 -19.97 -10.15 22.33
CA GLY A 153 -19.20 -9.93 21.13
C GLY A 153 -17.72 -10.24 21.36
N THR A 154 -16.92 -10.08 20.31
CA THR A 154 -15.49 -10.38 20.34
C THR A 154 -14.66 -9.10 20.29
N ALA A 155 -13.72 -8.95 21.22
CA ALA A 155 -12.65 -7.97 21.15
C ALA A 155 -11.36 -8.61 20.62
N LYS A 156 -10.79 -8.06 19.55
CA LYS A 156 -9.52 -8.47 18.93
C LYS A 156 -8.35 -7.71 19.58
N VAL A 157 -7.36 -8.45 20.07
CA VAL A 157 -6.18 -7.92 20.75
C VAL A 157 -4.94 -8.13 19.88
N ALA A 158 -4.74 -7.22 18.91
CA ALA A 158 -3.62 -7.27 17.96
C ALA A 158 -2.30 -6.79 18.59
N ASP A 159 -2.34 -5.81 19.51
CA ASP A 159 -1.16 -5.48 20.32
C ASP A 159 -0.91 -6.61 21.34
N ARG A 160 0.28 -7.21 21.29
CA ARG A 160 0.68 -8.30 22.19
C ARG A 160 1.78 -7.92 23.17
N VAL A 161 2.14 -6.64 23.23
CA VAL A 161 3.38 -6.18 23.89
C VAL A 161 3.09 -5.21 25.02
N HIS A 162 2.07 -4.35 24.88
CA HIS A 162 1.72 -3.39 25.90
C HIS A 162 1.32 -4.11 27.21
N PRO A 163 1.65 -3.58 28.40
CA PRO A 163 1.35 -4.24 29.68
C PRO A 163 -0.14 -4.57 29.88
N SER A 164 -1.05 -3.79 29.29
CA SER A 164 -2.51 -4.02 29.36
C SER A 164 -3.02 -5.12 28.44
N THR A 165 -2.24 -5.61 27.48
CA THR A 165 -2.72 -6.53 26.42
C THR A 165 -1.92 -7.82 26.35
N ALA A 166 -0.65 -7.81 26.77
CA ALA A 166 0.26 -8.95 26.70
C ALA A 166 -0.30 -10.26 27.29
N GLY A 167 -1.12 -10.16 28.34
CA GLY A 167 -1.75 -11.31 29.01
C GLY A 167 -3.15 -11.69 28.52
N LEU A 168 -3.74 -10.95 27.56
CA LEU A 168 -5.13 -11.17 27.13
C LEU A 168 -5.25 -12.24 26.04
N PRO A 169 -6.42 -12.88 25.86
CA PRO A 169 -6.70 -13.66 24.65
C PRO A 169 -6.57 -12.81 23.37
N GLU A 170 -6.16 -13.41 22.25
CA GLU A 170 -6.12 -12.71 20.95
C GLU A 170 -7.53 -12.37 20.45
N ARG A 171 -8.49 -13.26 20.71
CA ARG A 171 -9.92 -13.09 20.52
C ARG A 171 -10.60 -13.23 21.86
N TRP A 172 -11.07 -12.11 22.40
CA TRP A 172 -11.63 -12.00 23.73
C TRP A 172 -13.15 -11.89 23.63
N GLU A 173 -13.82 -13.03 23.80
CA GLU A 173 -15.28 -13.10 23.88
C GLU A 173 -15.75 -12.53 25.21
N ARG A 174 -16.60 -11.50 25.17
CA ARG A 174 -17.15 -10.87 26.37
C ARG A 174 -18.44 -10.10 26.11
N PRO A 175 -19.27 -9.90 27.14
CA PRO A 175 -20.35 -8.93 27.08
C PRO A 175 -19.81 -7.50 27.27
N GLU A 176 -20.31 -6.56 26.49
CA GLU A 176 -20.05 -5.13 26.65
C GLU A 176 -21.19 -4.28 26.05
N GLU A 177 -21.34 -3.04 26.51
CA GLU A 177 -22.03 -2.00 25.74
C GLU A 177 -21.02 -1.37 24.78
N TRP A 178 -21.04 -1.79 23.52
CA TRP A 178 -20.03 -1.44 22.55
C TRP A 178 -20.26 -0.02 22.03
N TYR A 179 -19.41 0.92 22.43
CA TYR A 179 -19.45 2.31 21.98
C TYR A 179 -19.02 2.42 20.53
N ASN A 180 -19.79 3.12 19.71
CA ASN A 180 -19.40 3.51 18.35
C ASN A 180 -18.91 4.95 18.39
N PHE A 181 -17.79 5.21 17.72
CA PHE A 181 -17.21 6.55 17.66
C PHE A 181 -17.49 7.22 16.31
N ASP A 182 -17.54 8.55 16.31
CA ASP A 182 -17.77 9.37 15.11
C ASP A 182 -16.63 9.29 14.08
N ARG A 183 -15.43 8.89 14.51
CA ARG A 183 -14.27 8.63 13.66
C ARG A 183 -13.36 7.56 14.25
N ASN A 184 -12.53 6.95 13.40
CA ASN A 184 -11.51 5.99 13.81
C ASN A 184 -10.26 6.72 14.36
N PRO A 185 -9.83 6.45 15.61
CA PRO A 185 -8.68 7.13 16.21
C PRO A 185 -7.31 6.55 15.78
N ARG A 186 -7.27 5.41 15.07
CA ARG A 186 -6.01 4.80 14.62
C ARG A 186 -5.23 5.78 13.74
N GLY A 187 -3.95 5.95 14.03
CA GLY A 187 -3.09 6.96 13.42
C GLY A 187 -2.80 8.14 14.35
N ASP A 188 -3.73 8.47 15.25
CA ASP A 188 -3.55 9.51 16.28
C ASP A 188 -3.24 8.92 17.66
N VAL A 189 -3.66 7.67 17.90
CA VAL A 189 -3.45 6.92 19.14
C VAL A 189 -2.82 5.55 18.86
N HIS A 190 -2.19 4.98 19.90
CA HIS A 190 -1.75 3.60 19.83
C HIS A 190 -2.91 2.66 20.20
N VAL A 191 -3.47 1.97 19.21
CA VAL A 191 -4.62 1.08 19.40
C VAL A 191 -4.18 -0.23 20.03
N LEU A 192 -4.85 -0.59 21.13
CA LEU A 192 -4.56 -1.78 21.92
C LEU A 192 -5.58 -2.90 21.67
N VAL A 193 -6.86 -2.54 21.53
CA VAL A 193 -7.98 -3.47 21.36
C VAL A 193 -8.99 -2.90 20.38
N THR A 194 -9.50 -3.75 19.49
CA THR A 194 -10.50 -3.43 18.46
C THR A 194 -11.72 -4.35 18.61
N ALA A 195 -12.95 -3.83 18.51
CA ALA A 195 -14.16 -4.65 18.50
C ALA A 195 -14.37 -5.34 17.13
N ASP A 196 -15.00 -6.51 17.13
CA ASP A 196 -15.40 -7.23 15.92
C ASP A 196 -16.91 -7.12 15.70
N GLU A 197 -17.33 -6.11 14.93
CA GLU A 197 -18.76 -5.85 14.66
C GLU A 197 -19.48 -7.00 13.94
N THR A 198 -18.77 -7.98 13.37
CA THR A 198 -19.40 -9.17 12.78
C THR A 198 -20.01 -10.12 13.83
N THR A 199 -19.71 -9.90 15.11
CA THR A 199 -20.05 -10.80 16.22
C THR A 199 -21.18 -10.29 17.11
N TYR A 200 -21.64 -9.06 16.89
CA TYR A 200 -22.75 -8.44 17.62
C TYR A 200 -23.53 -7.48 16.73
N ASN A 201 -24.65 -6.94 17.24
CA ASN A 201 -25.36 -5.85 16.54
C ASN A 201 -24.80 -4.51 17.03
N PRO A 202 -24.06 -3.74 16.20
CA PRO A 202 -23.49 -2.47 16.61
C PRO A 202 -24.54 -1.36 16.80
N GLY A 203 -25.78 -1.56 16.34
CA GLY A 203 -26.81 -0.53 16.41
C GLY A 203 -26.62 0.55 15.33
N GLY A 204 -26.94 1.79 15.66
CA GLY A 204 -26.70 2.94 14.76
C GLY A 204 -25.23 3.36 14.76
N SER A 205 -24.77 3.96 13.66
CA SER A 205 -23.42 4.52 13.53
C SER A 205 -22.28 3.51 13.70
N ALA A 206 -22.48 2.28 13.21
CA ALA A 206 -21.44 1.25 13.13
C ALA A 206 -20.13 1.79 12.54
N MET A 207 -18.99 1.44 13.15
CA MET A 207 -17.65 1.82 12.68
C MET A 207 -17.13 0.92 11.55
N GLY A 208 -17.73 -0.27 11.40
CA GLY A 208 -17.37 -1.24 10.39
C GLY A 208 -16.15 -2.07 10.77
N ALA A 209 -15.27 -2.30 9.81
CA ALA A 209 -14.23 -3.31 9.94
C ALA A 209 -13.16 -2.96 10.99
N ASP A 210 -12.82 -1.69 11.17
CA ASP A 210 -11.86 -1.22 12.16
C ASP A 210 -12.52 -0.33 13.22
N HIS A 211 -12.71 -0.92 14.40
CA HIS A 211 -13.39 -0.31 15.54
C HIS A 211 -12.51 -0.31 16.80
N PRO A 212 -11.53 0.60 16.93
CA PRO A 212 -10.74 0.71 18.16
C PRO A 212 -11.61 1.02 19.39
N ILE A 213 -11.41 0.28 20.47
CA ILE A 213 -12.13 0.43 21.74
C ILE A 213 -11.22 0.57 22.95
N SER A 214 -9.91 0.42 22.78
CA SER A 214 -8.91 0.77 23.80
C SER A 214 -7.62 1.21 23.16
N TRP A 215 -7.00 2.21 23.75
CA TRP A 215 -5.78 2.81 23.24
C TRP A 215 -4.95 3.41 24.37
N CYS A 216 -3.69 3.68 24.06
CA CYS A 216 -2.88 4.59 24.84
C CYS A 216 -2.43 5.77 23.96
N ARG A 217 -2.02 6.86 24.61
CA ARG A 217 -1.39 8.01 23.95
C ARG A 217 -0.40 8.71 24.88
N ASN A 218 0.69 9.21 24.33
CA ASN A 218 1.53 10.21 24.97
C ASN A 218 1.10 11.60 24.48
N THR A 219 0.38 12.36 25.30
CA THR A 219 -0.21 13.66 24.92
C THR A 219 0.27 14.76 25.84
N GLU A 220 0.69 15.89 25.27
CA GLU A 220 1.25 17.04 26.00
C GLU A 220 2.35 16.67 27.04
N GLY A 221 3.02 15.51 26.88
CA GLY A 221 4.01 14.99 27.83
C GLY A 221 3.48 13.98 28.86
N GLY A 222 2.16 13.89 29.04
CA GLY A 222 1.49 12.92 29.91
C GLY A 222 1.20 11.58 29.24
N ARG A 223 0.86 10.57 30.05
CA ARG A 223 0.53 9.20 29.61
C ARG A 223 -0.96 8.93 29.82
N VAL A 224 -1.69 8.72 28.74
CA VAL A 224 -3.13 8.43 28.78
C VAL A 224 -3.37 7.00 28.35
N TRP A 225 -4.13 6.25 29.14
CA TRP A 225 -4.69 4.97 28.77
C TRP A 225 -6.21 5.06 28.84
N ALA A 226 -6.88 4.61 27.79
CA ALA A 226 -8.33 4.75 27.63
C ALA A 226 -8.93 3.42 27.19
N THR A 227 -10.10 3.09 27.75
CA THR A 227 -10.90 1.95 27.32
C THR A 227 -12.38 2.30 27.31
N ALA A 228 -13.06 1.97 26.22
CA ALA A 228 -14.51 2.06 26.10
C ALA A 228 -15.22 0.90 26.83
N MET A 229 -14.47 -0.02 27.43
CA MET A 229 -15.01 -1.17 28.15
C MET A 229 -15.22 -0.88 29.64
N GLY A 230 -16.15 -1.59 30.26
CA GLY A 230 -16.41 -1.54 31.70
C GLY A 230 -17.80 -1.09 32.10
N HIS A 231 -18.78 -1.11 31.17
CA HIS A 231 -20.18 -0.76 31.45
C HIS A 231 -20.74 -1.58 32.61
N ASP A 232 -20.71 -2.91 32.46
CA ASP A 232 -21.38 -3.84 33.35
C ASP A 232 -20.56 -4.09 34.63
N THR A 233 -21.28 -4.27 35.74
CA THR A 233 -20.75 -4.64 37.06
C THR A 233 -19.90 -5.91 36.99
N ALA A 234 -20.30 -6.87 36.15
CA ALA A 234 -19.59 -8.15 35.99
C ALA A 234 -18.14 -7.97 35.49
N SER A 235 -17.86 -6.94 34.70
CA SER A 235 -16.53 -6.66 34.13
C SER A 235 -15.46 -6.57 35.21
N TYR A 236 -15.75 -5.91 36.34
CA TYR A 236 -14.79 -5.67 37.43
C TYR A 236 -14.45 -6.94 38.24
N SER A 237 -15.13 -8.05 37.98
CA SER A 237 -14.79 -9.37 38.51
C SER A 237 -14.11 -10.29 37.47
N GLU A 238 -14.13 -9.90 36.19
CA GLU A 238 -13.55 -10.65 35.09
C GLU A 238 -12.01 -10.56 35.10
N ALA A 239 -11.33 -11.70 35.10
CA ALA A 239 -9.88 -11.74 35.22
C ALA A 239 -9.15 -11.04 34.05
N ALA A 240 -9.66 -11.17 32.83
CA ALA A 240 -9.07 -10.53 31.64
C ALA A 240 -9.23 -9.01 31.70
N PHE A 241 -10.43 -8.50 32.02
CA PHE A 241 -10.66 -7.06 32.16
C PHE A 241 -9.83 -6.45 33.30
N ARG A 242 -9.75 -7.11 34.46
CA ARG A 242 -8.86 -6.68 35.56
C ARG A 242 -7.41 -6.57 35.10
N THR A 243 -6.91 -7.59 34.38
CA THR A 243 -5.55 -7.57 33.82
C THR A 243 -5.35 -6.40 32.86
N HIS A 244 -6.34 -6.12 32.01
CA HIS A 244 -6.31 -5.02 31.06
C HIS A 244 -6.20 -3.66 31.76
N VAL A 245 -7.11 -3.38 32.69
CA VAL A 245 -7.14 -2.11 33.45
C VAL A 245 -5.87 -1.94 34.28
N MET A 246 -5.41 -2.98 34.97
CA MET A 246 -4.23 -2.88 35.83
C MET A 246 -2.94 -2.68 35.03
N GLY A 247 -2.79 -3.36 33.89
CA GLY A 247 -1.64 -3.11 33.01
C GLY A 247 -1.64 -1.69 32.43
N GLY A 248 -2.82 -1.15 32.12
CA GLY A 248 -3.00 0.24 31.70
C GLY A 248 -2.66 1.25 32.79
N LEU A 249 -3.13 1.00 34.02
CA LEU A 249 -2.84 1.80 35.20
C LEU A 249 -1.34 1.86 35.51
N GLU A 250 -0.68 0.71 35.55
CA GLU A 250 0.75 0.63 35.84
C GLU A 250 1.60 1.34 34.76
N TRP A 251 1.19 1.26 33.50
CA TRP A 251 1.85 1.99 32.41
C TRP A 251 1.60 3.50 32.51
N ALA A 252 0.36 3.93 32.72
CA ALA A 252 0.00 5.35 32.84
C ALA A 252 0.72 6.00 34.05
N ALA A 253 0.85 5.26 35.16
CA ALA A 253 1.64 5.69 36.32
C ALA A 253 3.16 5.75 36.08
N GLY A 254 3.67 5.24 34.95
CA GLY A 254 5.11 5.14 34.67
C GLY A 254 5.80 4.02 35.45
N ASN A 255 5.04 3.13 36.09
CA ASN A 255 5.55 2.00 36.87
C ASN A 255 5.92 0.79 35.97
N LYS A 256 5.38 0.72 34.75
CA LYS A 256 5.78 -0.26 33.73
C LYS A 256 6.09 0.40 32.39
N PRO A 257 7.16 -0.02 31.69
CA PRO A 257 7.44 0.46 30.34
C PRO A 257 6.44 -0.11 29.33
N GLY A 258 6.18 0.63 28.26
CA GLY A 258 5.38 0.20 27.12
C GLY A 258 5.50 1.24 26.00
N ASP A 259 5.71 0.79 24.76
CA ASP A 259 5.63 1.66 23.60
C ASP A 259 4.18 2.04 23.36
N CYS A 260 3.97 3.29 22.94
CA CYS A 260 2.65 3.84 22.69
C CYS A 260 2.63 4.68 21.41
N GLY A 261 3.47 4.33 20.44
CA GLY A 261 3.57 5.00 19.15
C GLY A 261 3.42 4.07 17.96
N GLY A 262 3.35 2.75 18.16
CA GLY A 262 3.24 1.75 17.10
C GLY A 262 2.20 2.04 16.02
N THR A 263 1.05 2.63 16.37
CA THR A 263 0.00 3.01 15.41
C THR A 263 -0.27 4.52 15.39
N VAL A 264 0.72 5.33 15.74
CA VAL A 264 0.67 6.81 15.70
C VAL A 264 1.49 7.28 14.51
N TRP A 265 0.82 7.70 13.42
CA TRP A 265 1.47 7.94 12.13
C TRP A 265 2.38 9.16 12.10
N SER A 266 2.11 10.17 12.94
CA SER A 266 3.03 11.30 13.15
C SER A 266 4.37 10.89 13.79
N GLY A 267 4.43 9.69 14.38
CA GLY A 267 5.65 9.08 14.89
C GLY A 267 6.54 8.45 13.81
N TYR A 268 6.11 8.42 12.55
CA TYR A 268 6.87 7.87 11.42
C TYR A 268 7.23 8.96 10.42
N GLU A 269 8.26 8.68 9.63
CA GLU A 269 8.64 9.50 8.49
C GLU A 269 9.01 8.62 7.29
N LYS A 270 8.66 9.08 6.09
CA LYS A 270 9.08 8.49 4.82
C LYS A 270 10.18 9.36 4.24
N VAL A 271 11.42 8.92 4.38
CA VAL A 271 12.65 9.58 3.93
C VAL A 271 12.90 9.21 2.47
N THR A 272 13.01 10.20 1.59
CA THR A 272 13.47 9.99 0.21
C THR A 272 14.96 9.64 0.21
N LEU A 273 15.32 8.52 -0.43
CA LEU A 273 16.72 8.13 -0.66
C LEU A 273 17.13 8.44 -2.10
N ASP A 274 16.23 8.19 -3.05
CA ASP A 274 16.39 8.48 -4.47
C ASP A 274 15.01 8.73 -5.10
N ASP A 275 14.76 9.91 -5.66
CA ASP A 275 13.53 10.27 -6.38
C ASP A 275 13.76 10.43 -7.89
N ASN A 276 14.87 9.91 -8.40
CA ASN A 276 15.24 9.91 -9.82
C ASN A 276 15.39 8.48 -10.35
N THR A 277 14.47 7.60 -9.97
CA THR A 277 14.42 6.23 -10.48
C THR A 277 13.67 6.16 -11.82
N ALA A 278 13.82 5.05 -12.53
CA ALA A 278 13.03 4.75 -13.72
C ALA A 278 12.64 3.27 -13.72
N ASP A 279 11.35 2.96 -13.75
CA ASP A 279 10.80 1.61 -13.69
C ASP A 279 11.48 0.72 -12.63
N PRO A 280 11.57 1.13 -11.35
CA PRO A 280 12.26 0.36 -10.32
C PRO A 280 11.48 -0.92 -9.98
N MET A 281 12.15 -2.08 -9.91
CA MET A 281 11.50 -3.40 -9.85
C MET A 281 11.60 -4.08 -8.48
N GLU A 282 12.81 -4.36 -7.99
CA GLU A 282 13.06 -5.11 -6.74
C GLU A 282 14.30 -4.52 -6.06
N LEU A 283 14.35 -4.59 -4.73
CA LEU A 283 15.40 -4.02 -3.88
C LEU A 283 15.88 -4.99 -2.80
N ASP A 284 17.13 -4.84 -2.36
CA ASP A 284 17.64 -5.50 -1.14
C ASP A 284 18.67 -4.61 -0.42
N VAL A 285 18.77 -4.76 0.90
CA VAL A 285 19.59 -3.92 1.77
C VAL A 285 20.76 -4.71 2.34
N ALA A 286 21.98 -4.35 1.94
CA ALA A 286 23.18 -4.97 2.47
C ALA A 286 23.38 -4.66 3.96
N LYS A 287 24.10 -5.54 4.66
CA LYS A 287 24.42 -5.39 6.10
C LYS A 287 25.20 -4.12 6.45
N ASP A 288 25.86 -3.51 5.47
CA ASP A 288 26.57 -2.23 5.62
C ASP A 288 25.67 -1.00 5.37
N GLY A 289 24.39 -1.22 5.06
CA GLY A 289 23.37 -0.19 4.85
C GLY A 289 23.23 0.28 3.40
N ARG A 290 24.08 -0.18 2.48
CA ARG A 290 23.88 0.12 1.05
C ARG A 290 22.60 -0.55 0.56
N VAL A 291 21.81 0.18 -0.21
CA VAL A 291 20.57 -0.32 -0.81
C VAL A 291 20.83 -0.60 -2.28
N PHE A 292 20.60 -1.83 -2.70
CA PHE A 292 20.68 -2.25 -4.09
C PHE A 292 19.26 -2.30 -4.64
N TYR A 293 19.06 -1.79 -5.84
CA TYR A 293 17.79 -1.96 -6.54
C TYR A 293 18.01 -2.06 -8.04
N VAL A 294 17.08 -2.67 -8.74
CA VAL A 294 17.14 -2.83 -10.19
C VAL A 294 16.02 -2.11 -10.89
N GLN A 295 16.29 -1.70 -12.12
CA GLN A 295 15.33 -1.08 -13.01
C GLN A 295 15.01 -2.01 -14.16
N ARG A 296 13.76 -1.96 -14.63
CA ARG A 296 13.27 -2.86 -15.68
C ARG A 296 14.10 -2.78 -16.95
N SER A 297 14.69 -1.61 -17.26
CA SER A 297 15.58 -1.36 -18.41
C SER A 297 17.01 -1.93 -18.28
N GLY A 298 17.31 -2.62 -17.17
CA GLY A 298 18.53 -3.41 -17.01
C GLY A 298 19.59 -2.78 -16.13
N GLU A 299 19.36 -1.59 -15.58
CA GLU A 299 20.25 -0.94 -14.62
C GLU A 299 20.18 -1.61 -13.25
N ILE A 300 21.37 -1.73 -12.62
CA ILE A 300 21.54 -2.10 -11.23
C ILE A 300 22.10 -0.86 -10.53
N ASN A 301 21.38 -0.34 -9.55
CA ASN A 301 21.72 0.89 -8.83
C ASN A 301 22.04 0.60 -7.36
N ILE A 302 22.86 1.47 -6.76
CA ILE A 302 23.29 1.39 -5.36
C ILE A 302 23.15 2.76 -4.72
N TYR A 303 22.27 2.89 -3.73
CA TYR A 303 22.25 4.02 -2.80
C TYR A 303 23.28 3.77 -1.69
N ASP A 304 24.17 4.74 -1.50
CA ASP A 304 25.19 4.70 -0.45
C ASP A 304 24.82 5.64 0.71
N PRO A 305 24.51 5.12 1.91
CA PRO A 305 24.14 5.95 3.05
C PRO A 305 25.29 6.80 3.60
N ALA A 306 26.55 6.54 3.21
CA ALA A 306 27.69 7.35 3.63
C ALA A 306 27.79 8.66 2.84
N THR A 307 27.37 8.66 1.57
CA THR A 307 27.40 9.83 0.68
C THR A 307 26.01 10.40 0.42
N HIS A 308 24.95 9.67 0.78
CA HIS A 308 23.55 9.99 0.46
C HIS A 308 23.29 10.15 -1.04
N ALA A 309 24.02 9.39 -1.86
CA ALA A 309 23.92 9.43 -3.31
C ALA A 309 23.74 8.03 -3.90
N THR A 310 23.10 7.98 -5.07
CA THR A 310 22.94 6.76 -5.85
C THR A 310 23.94 6.68 -7.00
N THR A 311 24.44 5.48 -7.26
CA THR A 311 25.30 5.20 -8.43
C THR A 311 24.80 3.98 -9.20
N THR A 312 24.89 4.02 -10.53
CA THR A 312 24.63 2.83 -11.36
C THR A 312 25.83 1.90 -11.34
N ALA A 313 25.67 0.73 -10.73
CA ALA A 313 26.71 -0.29 -10.64
C ALA A 313 26.98 -0.98 -11.98
N GLY A 314 26.00 -1.04 -12.87
CA GLY A 314 26.13 -1.61 -14.20
C GLY A 314 24.77 -1.72 -14.89
N LYS A 315 24.79 -2.08 -16.18
CA LYS A 315 23.60 -2.31 -17.00
C LYS A 315 23.72 -3.62 -17.77
N LEU A 316 22.67 -4.42 -17.76
CA LEU A 316 22.55 -5.63 -18.59
C LEU A 316 21.86 -5.30 -19.92
N ASP A 317 22.23 -6.04 -20.97
CA ASP A 317 21.54 -5.98 -22.25
C ASP A 317 20.30 -6.87 -22.22
N ILE A 318 19.13 -6.27 -22.31
CA ILE A 318 17.86 -6.91 -22.00
C ILE A 318 16.77 -6.59 -23.03
N TYR A 319 15.82 -7.52 -23.13
CA TYR A 319 14.56 -7.34 -23.82
C TYR A 319 13.51 -6.74 -22.87
N THR A 320 12.73 -5.76 -23.32
CA THR A 320 11.76 -5.03 -22.47
C THR A 320 10.34 -4.96 -23.06
N GLY A 321 9.97 -5.92 -23.91
CA GLY A 321 8.60 -5.98 -24.43
C GLY A 321 7.62 -6.51 -23.39
N GLY A 322 6.39 -6.01 -23.38
CA GLY A 322 5.40 -6.32 -22.35
C GLY A 322 5.93 -6.02 -20.94
N GLU A 323 5.78 -6.98 -20.03
CA GLU A 323 6.28 -6.93 -18.65
C GLU A 323 7.73 -7.41 -18.50
N ASP A 324 8.37 -7.91 -19.57
CA ASP A 324 9.74 -8.40 -19.50
C ASP A 324 10.73 -7.25 -19.23
N GLY A 325 11.89 -7.63 -18.67
CA GLY A 325 12.99 -6.74 -18.36
C GLY A 325 13.97 -7.37 -17.40
N LEU A 326 14.71 -6.56 -16.64
CA LEU A 326 15.34 -6.98 -15.39
C LEU A 326 14.34 -6.79 -14.25
N VAL A 327 13.61 -7.84 -13.91
CA VAL A 327 12.42 -7.76 -13.04
C VAL A 327 12.63 -8.28 -11.64
N GLY A 328 13.77 -8.92 -11.36
CA GLY A 328 14.09 -9.35 -10.01
C GLY A 328 15.56 -9.41 -9.66
N MET A 329 15.84 -9.23 -8.37
CA MET A 329 17.16 -9.21 -7.78
C MET A 329 17.17 -9.66 -6.31
N GLU A 330 18.29 -10.17 -5.84
CA GLU A 330 18.49 -10.48 -4.42
C GLU A 330 19.98 -10.59 -4.09
N LEU A 331 20.41 -10.10 -2.92
CA LEU A 331 21.79 -10.29 -2.47
C LEU A 331 21.97 -11.65 -1.81
N ASP A 332 23.14 -12.27 -1.98
CA ASP A 332 23.43 -13.51 -1.25
C ASP A 332 23.42 -13.27 0.28
N PRO A 333 22.92 -14.20 1.12
CA PRO A 333 22.93 -14.01 2.59
C PRO A 333 24.34 -13.80 3.18
N ASP A 334 25.38 -14.25 2.45
CA ASP A 334 26.80 -14.02 2.73
C ASP A 334 27.42 -12.88 1.87
N PHE A 335 26.61 -11.93 1.36
CA PHE A 335 27.03 -10.84 0.47
C PHE A 335 28.28 -10.09 0.95
N THR A 336 28.36 -9.79 2.25
CA THR A 336 29.54 -9.16 2.88
C THR A 336 30.86 -9.91 2.67
N LYS A 337 30.82 -11.19 2.28
CA LYS A 337 31.99 -12.04 2.04
C LYS A 337 32.19 -12.38 0.58
N ASN A 338 31.11 -12.70 -0.15
CA ASN A 338 31.19 -13.21 -1.51
C ASN A 338 30.87 -12.15 -2.58
N HIS A 339 30.20 -11.07 -2.18
CA HIS A 339 29.71 -9.99 -3.04
C HIS A 339 28.84 -10.49 -4.19
N TRP A 340 28.04 -11.53 -3.96
CA TRP A 340 27.18 -12.11 -4.99
C TRP A 340 25.78 -11.51 -4.99
N ILE A 341 25.32 -11.17 -6.19
CA ILE A 341 23.96 -10.72 -6.49
C ILE A 341 23.33 -11.71 -7.47
N TYR A 342 22.06 -12.01 -7.27
CA TYR A 342 21.24 -12.84 -8.16
C TYR A 342 20.30 -11.92 -8.92
N LEU A 343 20.16 -12.13 -10.23
CA LEU A 343 19.35 -11.30 -11.13
C LEU A 343 18.46 -12.21 -11.98
N TYR A 344 17.19 -11.85 -12.11
CA TYR A 344 16.22 -12.49 -12.99
C TYR A 344 15.79 -11.54 -14.11
N TYR A 345 16.13 -11.88 -15.36
CA TYR A 345 16.03 -10.94 -16.48
C TYR A 345 15.75 -11.61 -17.83
N ALA A 346 15.24 -10.81 -18.76
CA ALA A 346 15.00 -11.17 -20.16
C ALA A 346 16.22 -10.82 -21.05
N PRO A 347 17.13 -11.75 -21.39
CA PRO A 347 18.28 -11.46 -22.25
C PRO A 347 17.90 -11.05 -23.68
N ALA A 348 18.38 -9.90 -24.18
CA ALA A 348 18.07 -9.39 -25.53
C ALA A 348 18.51 -10.31 -26.68
N GLY A 349 19.65 -10.99 -26.50
CA GLY A 349 20.29 -11.81 -27.54
C GLY A 349 20.08 -13.32 -27.40
N ALA A 350 19.10 -13.78 -26.62
CA ALA A 350 18.88 -15.21 -26.44
C ALA A 350 18.35 -15.88 -27.72
N SER A 351 18.82 -17.11 -27.97
CA SER A 351 18.38 -17.92 -29.12
C SER A 351 17.00 -18.55 -28.92
N GLU A 352 16.53 -18.61 -27.67
CA GLU A 352 15.22 -19.09 -27.26
C GLU A 352 14.58 -18.01 -26.39
N ASP A 353 13.25 -17.90 -26.45
CA ASP A 353 12.50 -17.00 -25.58
C ASP A 353 12.52 -17.54 -24.15
N VAL A 354 13.33 -16.91 -23.32
CA VAL A 354 13.52 -17.27 -21.91
C VAL A 354 13.69 -16.04 -21.03
N ASN A 355 13.27 -16.17 -19.79
CA ASN A 355 13.72 -15.35 -18.68
C ASN A 355 14.74 -16.13 -17.85
N ARG A 356 15.83 -15.48 -17.46
CA ARG A 356 17.05 -16.12 -16.94
C ARG A 356 17.33 -15.66 -15.52
N LEU A 357 17.51 -16.63 -14.63
CA LEU A 357 18.12 -16.43 -13.32
C LEU A 357 19.62 -16.71 -13.39
N SER A 358 20.42 -15.69 -13.08
CA SER A 358 21.88 -15.78 -13.03
C SER A 358 22.44 -15.14 -11.76
N ARG A 359 23.66 -15.54 -11.41
CA ARG A 359 24.45 -14.92 -10.33
C ARG A 359 25.62 -14.14 -10.90
N PHE A 360 25.86 -12.94 -10.37
CA PHE A 360 26.98 -12.07 -10.69
C PHE A 360 27.77 -11.72 -9.43
N THR A 361 28.90 -11.03 -9.60
CA THR A 361 29.74 -10.51 -8.53
C THR A 361 29.81 -8.99 -8.61
N VAL A 362 29.64 -8.32 -7.48
CA VAL A 362 29.86 -6.88 -7.32
C VAL A 362 31.26 -6.65 -6.74
N LYS A 363 32.01 -5.69 -7.29
CA LYS A 363 33.33 -5.28 -6.81
C LYS A 363 33.25 -3.81 -6.42
N GLY A 364 33.28 -3.52 -5.11
CA GLY A 364 32.99 -2.17 -4.62
C GLY A 364 31.54 -1.79 -4.91
N ASN A 365 31.34 -0.78 -5.75
CA ASN A 365 30.02 -0.33 -6.24
C ASN A 365 29.84 -0.63 -7.74
N THR A 366 30.57 -1.61 -8.30
CA THR A 366 30.50 -1.94 -9.74
C THR A 366 30.18 -3.41 -9.95
N LEU A 367 29.18 -3.71 -10.79
CA LEU A 367 28.85 -5.06 -11.23
C LEU A 367 29.93 -5.56 -12.21
N ASP A 368 30.30 -6.84 -12.13
CA ASP A 368 31.13 -7.51 -13.13
C ASP A 368 30.25 -8.40 -14.03
N PRO A 369 29.79 -7.95 -15.21
CA PRO A 369 28.92 -8.75 -16.07
C PRO A 369 29.60 -10.03 -16.57
N ALA A 370 30.93 -10.04 -16.71
CA ALA A 370 31.68 -11.22 -17.14
C ALA A 370 31.73 -12.32 -16.07
N SER A 371 31.32 -12.02 -14.82
CA SER A 371 31.26 -12.98 -13.73
C SER A 371 30.04 -13.90 -13.75
N GLU A 372 29.13 -13.72 -14.72
CA GLU A 372 27.87 -14.44 -14.83
C GLU A 372 28.03 -15.95 -14.60
N LYS A 373 27.18 -16.48 -13.71
CA LYS A 373 26.88 -17.90 -13.61
C LYS A 373 25.38 -18.09 -13.78
N LYS A 374 24.98 -18.62 -14.93
CA LYS A 374 23.60 -19.07 -15.18
C LYS A 374 23.17 -20.13 -14.18
N LEU A 375 21.97 -19.96 -13.63
CA LEU A 375 21.32 -20.94 -12.76
C LEU A 375 20.19 -21.64 -13.51
N LEU A 376 19.20 -20.89 -13.99
CA LEU A 376 17.95 -21.42 -14.54
C LEU A 376 17.44 -20.54 -15.67
N ASP A 377 16.96 -21.17 -16.74
CA ASP A 377 16.15 -20.50 -17.77
C ASP A 377 14.71 -20.98 -17.62
N VAL A 378 13.78 -20.03 -17.59
CA VAL A 378 12.34 -20.23 -17.57
C VAL A 378 11.85 -19.90 -18.98
N PRO A 379 11.09 -20.78 -19.65
CA PRO A 379 10.51 -20.47 -20.95
C PRO A 379 9.65 -19.20 -20.88
N ALA A 380 9.72 -18.39 -21.93
CA ALA A 380 8.86 -17.22 -22.14
C ALA A 380 8.30 -17.26 -23.56
N TYR A 381 7.30 -16.44 -23.86
CA TYR A 381 6.76 -16.31 -25.21
C TYR A 381 6.77 -14.85 -25.66
N ARG A 382 7.46 -14.58 -26.78
CA ARG A 382 7.66 -13.22 -27.29
C ARG A 382 7.19 -13.05 -28.73
N ASP A 383 6.17 -13.79 -29.14
CA ASP A 383 5.66 -13.73 -30.52
C ASP A 383 5.06 -12.36 -30.80
N ARG A 384 5.84 -11.57 -31.53
CA ARG A 384 5.62 -10.16 -31.88
C ARG A 384 4.43 -9.92 -32.80
N SER A 385 3.62 -10.94 -33.06
CA SER A 385 2.40 -10.88 -33.88
C SER A 385 1.12 -10.69 -33.05
N PHE A 386 1.20 -10.88 -31.73
CA PHE A 386 0.14 -10.56 -30.77
C PHE A 386 0.70 -9.58 -29.72
N PRO A 387 -0.15 -8.84 -28.97
CA PRO A 387 0.29 -8.23 -27.73
C PRO A 387 1.00 -9.29 -26.89
N GLU A 388 2.25 -9.01 -26.53
CA GLU A 388 3.08 -9.95 -25.79
C GLU A 388 2.39 -10.31 -24.47
N PRO A 389 2.33 -11.60 -24.08
CA PRO A 389 1.72 -11.97 -22.81
C PRO A 389 2.41 -11.25 -21.65
N GLY A 390 1.59 -10.69 -20.76
CA GLY A 390 2.04 -10.27 -19.43
C GLY A 390 2.27 -11.47 -18.51
N HIS A 391 2.56 -11.17 -17.25
CA HIS A 391 2.84 -12.09 -16.14
C HIS A 391 4.24 -12.72 -16.17
N THR A 392 5.27 -11.88 -16.23
CA THR A 392 6.66 -12.35 -16.13
C THR A 392 6.98 -12.97 -14.75
N GLY A 393 6.23 -12.61 -13.71
CA GLY A 393 6.62 -12.83 -12.32
C GLY A 393 7.82 -11.96 -11.98
N GLY A 394 8.68 -12.40 -11.06
CA GLY A 394 9.98 -11.75 -10.92
C GLY A 394 10.65 -11.88 -9.58
N ALA A 395 9.88 -12.03 -8.48
CA ALA A 395 10.44 -12.03 -7.13
C ALA A 395 11.57 -13.05 -6.95
N VAL A 396 12.69 -12.61 -6.38
CA VAL A 396 13.85 -13.42 -6.06
C VAL A 396 14.13 -13.30 -4.58
N GLU A 397 14.06 -14.41 -3.82
CA GLU A 397 14.05 -14.32 -2.35
C GLU A 397 14.86 -15.44 -1.71
N PHE A 398 15.74 -15.11 -0.76
CA PHE A 398 16.42 -16.13 0.04
C PHE A 398 15.62 -16.52 1.29
N GLY A 399 15.20 -17.79 1.32
CA GLY A 399 14.75 -18.43 2.53
C GLY A 399 15.87 -19.02 3.40
N PRO A 400 15.50 -19.63 4.54
CA PRO A 400 16.43 -20.27 5.45
C PRO A 400 17.37 -21.28 4.76
N GLY A 401 18.62 -21.32 5.23
CA GLY A 401 19.62 -22.28 4.75
C GLY A 401 20.18 -22.00 3.35
N ARG A 402 20.11 -20.73 2.90
CA ARG A 402 20.56 -20.25 1.59
C ARG A 402 19.83 -20.98 0.45
N THR A 403 18.51 -21.04 0.58
CA THR A 403 17.60 -21.60 -0.42
C THR A 403 16.98 -20.44 -1.16
N LEU A 404 17.08 -20.43 -2.49
CA LEU A 404 16.61 -19.35 -3.34
C LEU A 404 15.24 -19.70 -3.92
N TYR A 405 14.31 -18.78 -3.80
CA TYR A 405 12.96 -18.86 -4.35
C TYR A 405 12.86 -17.92 -5.56
N LEU A 406 12.05 -18.31 -6.55
CA LEU A 406 11.80 -17.52 -7.76
C LEU A 406 10.32 -17.56 -8.12
N GLY A 407 9.71 -16.39 -8.28
CA GLY A 407 8.32 -16.21 -8.71
C GLY A 407 8.23 -16.11 -10.21
N VAL A 408 7.37 -16.91 -10.82
CA VAL A 408 7.20 -16.98 -12.27
C VAL A 408 5.73 -17.03 -12.60
N GLY A 409 5.27 -16.01 -13.33
CA GLY A 409 3.90 -15.97 -13.81
C GLY A 409 3.65 -16.97 -14.94
N ASP A 410 2.39 -17.08 -15.33
CA ASP A 410 1.89 -18.14 -16.20
C ASP A 410 2.12 -17.88 -17.70
N ASP A 411 2.61 -16.70 -18.07
CA ASP A 411 2.91 -16.31 -19.46
C ASP A 411 1.69 -16.54 -20.37
N THR A 412 0.49 -16.29 -19.82
CA THR A 412 -0.80 -16.54 -20.47
C THR A 412 -1.67 -15.28 -20.37
N PRO A 413 -1.95 -14.60 -21.49
CA PRO A 413 -2.73 -13.38 -21.47
C PRO A 413 -4.22 -13.69 -21.34
N PRO A 414 -4.96 -13.01 -20.46
CA PRO A 414 -6.41 -13.24 -20.30
C PRO A 414 -7.25 -12.70 -21.47
N ASN A 415 -6.71 -11.78 -22.26
CA ASN A 415 -7.51 -10.79 -23.00
C ASN A 415 -7.39 -10.84 -24.54
N LEU A 416 -6.60 -11.75 -25.13
CA LEU A 416 -6.37 -11.75 -26.59
C LEU A 416 -7.56 -12.22 -27.46
N ASP A 417 -8.69 -12.61 -26.86
CA ASP A 417 -9.89 -12.97 -27.61
C ASP A 417 -11.14 -12.52 -26.82
N PRO A 418 -12.01 -11.67 -27.39
CA PRO A 418 -13.17 -11.08 -26.70
C PRO A 418 -14.17 -12.13 -26.20
N ASN A 419 -14.10 -13.38 -26.69
CA ASN A 419 -14.92 -14.46 -26.19
C ASN A 419 -14.54 -14.90 -24.77
N TRP A 420 -13.34 -14.57 -24.26
CA TRP A 420 -12.92 -14.94 -22.90
C TRP A 420 -13.49 -14.03 -21.82
N GLN A 421 -13.85 -12.78 -22.17
CA GLN A 421 -14.56 -11.84 -21.29
C GLN A 421 -13.91 -11.71 -19.90
N GLY A 422 -12.58 -11.75 -19.82
CA GLY A 422 -11.83 -11.64 -18.56
C GLY A 422 -11.81 -12.88 -17.66
N TYR A 423 -12.39 -14.03 -18.04
CA TYR A 423 -12.29 -15.27 -17.25
C TYR A 423 -10.93 -15.98 -17.45
N ALA A 424 -10.69 -17.04 -16.66
CA ALA A 424 -9.53 -17.91 -16.83
C ALA A 424 -9.37 -18.40 -18.28
N PRO A 425 -8.21 -18.16 -18.92
CA PRO A 425 -7.96 -18.56 -20.30
C PRO A 425 -7.72 -20.08 -20.38
N LEU A 426 -8.70 -20.79 -20.95
CA LEU A 426 -8.75 -22.26 -21.06
C LEU A 426 -9.09 -22.71 -22.49
N ASP A 427 -8.41 -22.15 -23.49
CA ASP A 427 -8.66 -22.42 -24.90
C ASP A 427 -7.88 -23.64 -25.40
N TRP A 428 -8.61 -24.73 -25.69
CA TRP A 428 -8.01 -25.97 -26.19
C TRP A 428 -8.13 -26.13 -27.71
N ARG A 429 -8.60 -25.09 -28.42
CA ARG A 429 -8.67 -25.12 -29.89
C ARG A 429 -7.25 -25.18 -30.49
N GLU A 430 -7.14 -25.83 -31.64
CA GLU A 430 -5.88 -25.90 -32.37
C GLU A 430 -5.39 -24.49 -32.76
N GLY A 431 -4.11 -24.19 -32.48
CA GLY A 431 -3.52 -22.87 -32.73
C GLY A 431 -3.81 -21.80 -31.67
N LYS A 432 -4.51 -22.16 -30.57
CA LYS A 432 -4.84 -21.26 -29.45
C LYS A 432 -4.11 -21.59 -28.15
N GLN A 433 -3.00 -22.32 -28.21
CA GLN A 433 -2.26 -22.82 -27.03
C GLN A 433 -1.71 -21.71 -26.12
N MET A 434 -1.67 -20.47 -26.60
CA MET A 434 -1.28 -19.30 -25.82
C MET A 434 -2.40 -18.78 -24.91
N LEU A 435 -3.64 -19.22 -25.13
CA LEU A 435 -4.81 -18.91 -24.31
C LEU A 435 -5.18 -20.09 -23.39
N ASP A 436 -4.20 -20.91 -23.04
CA ASP A 436 -4.37 -22.13 -22.25
C ASP A 436 -3.47 -22.10 -21.01
N ALA A 437 -3.93 -21.47 -19.93
CA ALA A 437 -3.20 -21.42 -18.66
C ALA A 437 -3.02 -22.82 -18.03
N ALA A 438 -3.81 -23.82 -18.47
CA ALA A 438 -3.64 -25.19 -18.00
C ALA A 438 -2.38 -25.84 -18.61
N ARG A 439 -1.84 -25.31 -19.71
CA ARG A 439 -0.54 -25.70 -20.27
C ARG A 439 0.64 -25.27 -19.41
N THR A 440 0.49 -24.22 -18.61
CA THR A 440 1.53 -23.56 -17.81
C THR A 440 1.28 -23.74 -16.32
N ALA A 441 0.44 -22.90 -15.71
CA ALA A 441 0.16 -22.86 -14.27
C ALA A 441 -0.33 -24.23 -13.74
N GLY A 442 -1.25 -24.87 -14.46
CA GLY A 442 -1.78 -26.20 -14.15
C GLY A 442 -0.87 -27.39 -14.52
N ASN A 443 0.25 -27.16 -15.19
CA ASN A 443 1.13 -28.22 -15.70
C ASN A 443 2.30 -28.47 -14.74
N THR A 444 2.40 -29.69 -14.23
CA THR A 444 3.47 -30.10 -13.29
C THR A 444 4.84 -30.22 -13.96
N ASN A 445 4.90 -30.23 -15.28
CA ASN A 445 6.12 -30.34 -16.08
C ASN A 445 6.54 -29.01 -16.76
N ASP A 446 5.93 -27.89 -16.37
CA ASP A 446 6.28 -26.53 -16.81
C ASP A 446 6.77 -25.69 -15.60
N LEU A 447 7.60 -24.70 -15.85
CA LEU A 447 8.14 -23.81 -14.81
C LEU A 447 7.29 -22.56 -14.60
N ARG A 448 6.42 -22.20 -15.55
CA ARG A 448 5.59 -20.99 -15.50
C ARG A 448 4.35 -21.17 -14.63
N GLY A 449 3.89 -20.11 -13.99
CA GLY A 449 2.79 -20.10 -13.02
C GLY A 449 3.12 -20.87 -11.75
N LYS A 450 4.32 -20.63 -11.19
CA LYS A 450 4.91 -21.37 -10.07
C LYS A 450 5.67 -20.42 -9.12
N ILE A 451 5.90 -20.92 -7.91
CA ILE A 451 7.04 -20.49 -7.09
C ILE A 451 8.04 -21.64 -7.09
N LEU A 452 9.22 -21.37 -7.66
CA LEU A 452 10.32 -22.32 -7.77
C LEU A 452 11.24 -22.20 -6.56
N ARG A 453 11.88 -23.30 -6.18
CA ARG A 453 12.82 -23.31 -5.05
C ARG A 453 14.04 -24.17 -5.35
N ILE A 454 15.20 -23.54 -5.34
CA ILE A 454 16.50 -24.16 -5.65
C ILE A 454 17.54 -23.81 -4.59
N LYS A 455 18.66 -24.51 -4.59
CA LYS A 455 19.82 -24.16 -3.76
C LYS A 455 21.03 -23.86 -4.64
N PRO A 456 21.41 -22.58 -4.80
CA PRO A 456 22.58 -22.19 -5.59
C PRO A 456 23.87 -22.87 -5.13
N LYS A 457 24.77 -23.14 -6.07
CA LYS A 457 26.13 -23.60 -5.79
C LYS A 457 27.13 -22.47 -6.00
N ASP A 458 28.18 -22.46 -5.20
CA ASP A 458 29.29 -21.50 -5.33
C ASP A 458 29.97 -21.56 -6.72
N SER A 459 30.01 -22.74 -7.34
CA SER A 459 30.55 -22.96 -8.68
C SER A 459 29.65 -22.48 -9.83
N GLY A 460 28.43 -22.02 -9.53
CA GLY A 460 27.34 -21.84 -10.49
C GLY A 460 26.44 -23.08 -10.61
N GLY A 461 25.24 -22.87 -11.18
CA GLY A 461 24.16 -23.85 -11.18
C GLY A 461 23.53 -24.06 -9.79
N TYR A 462 22.72 -25.11 -9.64
CA TYR A 462 21.94 -25.36 -8.42
C TYR A 462 21.82 -26.84 -8.05
N THR A 463 21.24 -27.09 -6.87
CA THR A 463 20.69 -28.39 -6.43
C THR A 463 19.23 -28.22 -6.05
N ILE A 464 18.48 -29.34 -6.01
CA ILE A 464 17.09 -29.34 -5.54
C ILE A 464 17.05 -29.55 -4.02
N PRO A 465 16.50 -28.60 -3.24
CA PRO A 465 16.30 -28.78 -1.80
C PRO A 465 15.18 -29.80 -1.51
N LYS A 466 15.24 -30.44 -0.34
CA LYS A 466 14.18 -31.37 0.11
C LYS A 466 12.89 -30.62 0.44
N GLY A 467 11.75 -31.23 0.13
CA GLY A 467 10.43 -30.67 0.45
C GLY A 467 9.85 -29.77 -0.64
N ASN A 468 10.41 -29.78 -1.85
CA ASN A 468 9.71 -29.31 -3.05
C ASN A 468 8.53 -30.24 -3.33
N LEU A 469 7.54 -29.76 -4.09
CA LEU A 469 6.29 -30.47 -4.35
C LEU A 469 6.53 -31.84 -5.00
N PHE A 470 7.55 -31.91 -5.87
CA PHE A 470 7.93 -33.14 -6.56
C PHE A 470 9.38 -33.53 -6.26
N ALA A 471 9.60 -34.81 -5.96
CA ALA A 471 10.95 -35.33 -5.74
C ALA A 471 11.75 -35.40 -7.06
N PRO A 472 13.08 -35.16 -7.03
CA PRO A 472 13.92 -35.35 -8.22
C PRO A 472 13.73 -36.73 -8.88
N GLY A 473 13.54 -36.74 -10.20
CA GLY A 473 13.32 -37.97 -10.98
C GLY A 473 11.87 -38.44 -11.05
N THR A 474 10.92 -37.73 -10.43
CA THR A 474 9.49 -38.01 -10.59
C THR A 474 9.07 -37.73 -12.04
N ALA A 475 8.57 -38.74 -12.74
CA ALA A 475 8.22 -38.62 -14.15
C ALA A 475 7.12 -37.57 -14.37
N ARG A 476 7.24 -36.80 -15.47
CA ARG A 476 6.29 -35.73 -15.86
C ARG A 476 6.16 -34.61 -14.83
N THR A 477 7.23 -34.34 -14.08
CA THR A 477 7.24 -33.24 -13.12
C THR A 477 8.57 -32.49 -13.16
N ARG A 478 8.54 -31.20 -12.77
CA ARG A 478 9.74 -30.40 -12.52
C ARG A 478 10.06 -30.39 -11.02
N PRO A 479 11.23 -30.88 -10.59
CA PRO A 479 11.59 -30.93 -9.19
C PRO A 479 11.89 -29.54 -8.60
N GLU A 480 12.01 -28.50 -9.42
CA GLU A 480 12.16 -27.10 -8.98
C GLU A 480 10.89 -26.56 -8.31
N ILE A 481 9.72 -27.11 -8.62
CA ILE A 481 8.42 -26.57 -8.16
C ILE A 481 8.28 -26.74 -6.64
N TYR A 482 8.19 -25.63 -5.92
CA TYR A 482 7.80 -25.62 -4.51
C TYR A 482 6.29 -25.41 -4.38
N ALA A 483 5.74 -24.43 -5.08
CA ALA A 483 4.31 -24.21 -5.17
C ALA A 483 3.88 -24.00 -6.62
N MET A 484 2.66 -24.43 -6.96
CA MET A 484 2.11 -24.33 -8.32
C MET A 484 0.69 -23.79 -8.33
N GLY A 485 0.21 -23.45 -9.52
CA GLY A 485 -1.15 -22.99 -9.72
C GLY A 485 -1.30 -21.52 -9.37
N PHE A 486 -0.38 -20.70 -9.88
CA PHE A 486 -0.43 -19.24 -9.78
C PHE A 486 -0.60 -18.63 -11.18
N ARG A 487 -1.30 -17.50 -11.27
CA ARG A 487 -1.37 -16.69 -12.48
C ARG A 487 -0.15 -15.76 -12.58
N ASN A 488 0.05 -14.90 -11.58
CA ASN A 488 1.20 -14.01 -11.49
C ASN A 488 1.57 -13.72 -10.02
N SER A 489 2.45 -14.56 -9.44
CA SER A 489 3.05 -14.30 -8.14
C SER A 489 4.23 -13.32 -8.27
N PHE A 490 3.90 -12.08 -8.67
CA PHE A 490 4.88 -11.08 -9.10
C PHE A 490 5.83 -10.62 -7.98
N ARG A 491 5.28 -10.33 -6.79
CA ARG A 491 6.03 -9.99 -5.58
C ARG A 491 5.58 -10.84 -4.39
N PHE A 492 6.54 -11.54 -3.79
CA PHE A 492 6.38 -12.31 -2.58
C PHE A 492 7.62 -12.16 -1.72
N THR A 493 7.50 -12.49 -0.43
CA THR A 493 8.65 -12.56 0.47
C THR A 493 8.78 -13.96 1.09
N VAL A 494 9.96 -14.31 1.58
CA VAL A 494 10.17 -15.49 2.42
C VAL A 494 10.57 -15.06 3.82
N ASP A 495 9.75 -15.38 4.83
CA ASP A 495 10.08 -15.10 6.22
C ASP A 495 11.41 -15.81 6.59
N PRO A 496 12.48 -15.06 6.94
CA PRO A 496 13.80 -15.64 7.19
C PRO A 496 13.85 -16.46 8.49
N ARG A 497 12.88 -16.30 9.40
CA ARG A 497 12.78 -17.03 10.66
C ARG A 497 11.98 -18.33 10.50
N THR A 498 10.82 -18.29 9.84
CA THR A 498 9.95 -19.47 9.69
C THR A 498 10.17 -20.24 8.39
N GLY A 499 10.61 -19.56 7.33
CA GLY A 499 10.69 -20.08 5.97
C GLY A 499 9.35 -20.16 5.24
N TYR A 500 8.29 -19.53 5.78
CA TYR A 500 7.00 -19.41 5.12
C TYR A 500 7.08 -18.40 3.98
N VAL A 501 6.42 -18.69 2.87
CA VAL A 501 6.35 -17.77 1.72
C VAL A 501 5.04 -17.00 1.82
N HIS A 502 5.12 -15.68 1.89
CA HIS A 502 3.95 -14.80 1.83
C HIS A 502 3.84 -14.31 0.40
N ALA A 503 2.86 -14.84 -0.34
CA ALA A 503 2.73 -14.65 -1.78
C ALA A 503 1.34 -14.14 -2.16
N SER A 504 1.32 -13.05 -2.90
CA SER A 504 0.12 -12.57 -3.55
C SER A 504 0.02 -13.12 -4.97
N ASP A 505 -1.20 -13.39 -5.43
CA ASP A 505 -1.43 -13.83 -6.81
C ASP A 505 -2.47 -12.93 -7.47
N TYR A 506 -2.17 -12.51 -8.69
CA TYR A 506 -3.10 -11.72 -9.48
C TYR A 506 -4.23 -12.60 -10.01
N GLY A 507 -5.43 -12.05 -10.01
CA GLY A 507 -6.61 -12.65 -10.62
C GLY A 507 -6.75 -12.29 -12.10
N PRO A 508 -7.76 -12.84 -12.79
CA PRO A 508 -8.08 -12.41 -14.14
C PRO A 508 -8.97 -11.15 -14.17
N ASP A 509 -9.11 -10.52 -15.33
CA ASP A 509 -9.73 -9.18 -15.46
C ASP A 509 -11.26 -9.25 -15.62
N ARG A 510 -11.94 -9.86 -14.64
CA ARG A 510 -13.38 -10.06 -14.66
C ARG A 510 -14.09 -9.25 -13.58
N GLY A 511 -15.05 -8.41 -13.99
CA GLY A 511 -16.04 -7.85 -13.06
C GLY A 511 -17.02 -8.92 -12.54
N LEU A 512 -18.16 -8.51 -11.99
CA LEU A 512 -19.13 -9.45 -11.42
C LEU A 512 -19.54 -10.56 -12.43
N PRO A 513 -19.80 -11.80 -11.97
CA PRO A 513 -20.08 -12.90 -12.90
C PRO A 513 -21.39 -12.70 -13.67
N THR A 514 -21.31 -12.51 -14.99
CA THR A 514 -22.48 -12.53 -15.90
C THR A 514 -22.82 -13.91 -16.48
N THR A 515 -21.99 -14.94 -16.22
CA THR A 515 -22.19 -16.32 -16.70
C THR A 515 -21.77 -17.34 -15.64
N ASP A 516 -22.14 -18.62 -15.78
CA ASP A 516 -21.75 -19.69 -14.84
C ASP A 516 -20.32 -20.24 -15.08
N ARG A 517 -19.45 -19.49 -15.78
CA ARG A 517 -18.08 -19.90 -16.13
C ARG A 517 -17.11 -19.92 -14.94
N GLY A 518 -17.40 -19.19 -13.87
CA GLY A 518 -16.53 -19.09 -12.70
C GLY A 518 -16.74 -17.80 -11.91
N PRO A 519 -15.91 -17.58 -10.88
CA PRO A 519 -15.93 -16.36 -10.06
C PRO A 519 -15.55 -15.11 -10.87
N GLU A 520 -15.73 -13.95 -10.24
CA GLU A 520 -15.14 -12.70 -10.70
C GLU A 520 -13.60 -12.75 -10.67
N GLY A 521 -12.97 -11.67 -11.11
CA GLY A 521 -11.53 -11.43 -11.04
C GLY A 521 -11.08 -11.26 -9.60
N LEU A 522 -10.96 -12.37 -8.88
CA LEU A 522 -10.45 -12.39 -7.52
C LEU A 522 -8.94 -12.49 -7.53
N VAL A 523 -8.30 -11.74 -6.66
CA VAL A 523 -6.87 -11.83 -6.36
C VAL A 523 -6.68 -12.44 -4.97
N GLU A 524 -5.50 -12.96 -4.69
CA GLU A 524 -5.23 -13.73 -3.48
C GLU A 524 -4.01 -13.25 -2.71
N TYR A 525 -4.01 -13.52 -1.41
CA TYR A 525 -2.84 -13.49 -0.55
C TYR A 525 -2.74 -14.82 0.22
N ASN A 526 -1.59 -15.46 0.08
CA ASN A 526 -1.30 -16.83 0.51
C ASN A 526 -0.10 -16.87 1.48
N VAL A 527 -0.18 -17.66 2.55
CA VAL A 527 0.93 -17.99 3.46
C VAL A 527 1.30 -19.46 3.30
N ILE A 528 2.28 -19.70 2.43
CA ILE A 528 2.72 -21.02 2.01
C ILE A 528 3.68 -21.61 3.04
N LYS A 529 3.14 -22.44 3.93
CA LYS A 529 3.87 -23.13 5.01
C LYS A 529 4.57 -24.40 4.52
N LYS A 530 4.09 -24.97 3.41
CA LYS A 530 4.60 -26.20 2.79
C LYS A 530 4.30 -26.16 1.29
N ALA A 531 5.03 -26.96 0.52
CA ALA A 531 4.79 -27.14 -0.91
C ALA A 531 3.33 -27.56 -1.20
N GLY A 532 2.72 -27.01 -2.24
CA GLY A 532 1.29 -27.20 -2.54
C GLY A 532 0.84 -26.69 -3.92
N ASN A 533 -0.43 -26.91 -4.22
CA ASN A 533 -1.13 -26.40 -5.40
C ASN A 533 -2.15 -25.34 -4.96
N PHE A 534 -2.15 -24.18 -5.63
CA PHE A 534 -2.94 -22.98 -5.31
C PHE A 534 -4.04 -22.70 -6.35
N GLY A 535 -4.25 -23.63 -7.28
CA GLY A 535 -5.53 -23.78 -7.96
C GLY A 535 -5.62 -23.20 -9.36
N TRP A 536 -4.92 -22.10 -9.66
CA TRP A 536 -4.99 -21.49 -11.00
C TRP A 536 -4.54 -22.48 -12.09
N PRO A 537 -5.25 -22.59 -13.23
CA PRO A 537 -6.44 -21.83 -13.65
C PRO A 537 -7.80 -22.51 -13.37
N PHE A 538 -7.83 -23.57 -12.57
CA PHE A 538 -9.04 -24.37 -12.36
C PHE A 538 -9.91 -23.81 -11.23
N CYS A 539 -9.27 -23.28 -10.20
CA CYS A 539 -9.90 -22.73 -9.00
C CYS A 539 -9.16 -21.48 -8.54
N HIS A 540 -9.87 -20.53 -7.92
CA HIS A 540 -9.31 -19.29 -7.38
C HIS A 540 -10.21 -18.71 -6.27
N GLY A 541 -9.72 -17.73 -5.52
CA GLY A 541 -10.36 -17.17 -4.34
C GLY A 541 -10.47 -18.23 -3.23
N ASN A 542 -11.61 -18.33 -2.56
CA ASN A 542 -11.88 -19.39 -1.58
C ASN A 542 -12.19 -20.76 -2.23
N ASN A 543 -11.35 -21.21 -3.18
CA ASN A 543 -11.52 -22.43 -3.97
C ASN A 543 -12.80 -22.44 -4.82
N GLN A 544 -13.14 -21.30 -5.44
CA GLN A 544 -14.24 -21.23 -6.38
C GLN A 544 -13.78 -21.79 -7.73
N ALA A 545 -14.55 -22.72 -8.29
CA ALA A 545 -14.20 -23.41 -9.51
C ALA A 545 -14.58 -22.62 -10.77
N TYR A 546 -13.68 -22.60 -11.75
CA TYR A 546 -13.99 -22.24 -13.13
C TYR A 546 -14.59 -23.45 -13.89
N ALA A 547 -15.08 -23.20 -15.09
CA ALA A 547 -15.53 -24.19 -16.05
C ALA A 547 -14.86 -23.95 -17.41
N PRO A 548 -14.53 -25.01 -18.18
CA PRO A 548 -14.08 -24.84 -19.55
C PRO A 548 -15.21 -24.25 -20.40
N TYR A 549 -14.84 -23.38 -21.31
CA TYR A 549 -15.76 -22.69 -22.21
C TYR A 549 -15.31 -22.92 -23.65
N ASN A 550 -16.25 -23.24 -24.54
CA ASN A 550 -15.97 -23.34 -25.97
C ASN A 550 -16.41 -22.04 -26.66
N PRO A 551 -15.48 -21.19 -27.15
CA PRO A 551 -15.82 -19.93 -27.80
C PRO A 551 -16.66 -20.08 -29.08
N ASP A 552 -16.51 -21.20 -29.81
CA ASP A 552 -17.18 -21.40 -31.08
C ASP A 552 -18.66 -21.80 -30.89
N THR A 553 -18.95 -22.60 -29.85
CA THR A 553 -20.31 -23.07 -29.54
C THR A 553 -20.98 -22.27 -28.42
N LYS A 554 -20.21 -21.48 -27.67
CA LYS A 554 -20.60 -20.76 -26.46
C LYS A 554 -21.08 -21.67 -25.31
N GLU A 555 -20.75 -22.95 -25.37
CA GLU A 555 -21.11 -23.91 -24.33
C GLU A 555 -20.17 -23.80 -23.13
N VAL A 556 -20.75 -23.78 -21.93
CA VAL A 556 -20.03 -23.85 -20.65
C VAL A 556 -20.06 -25.30 -20.17
N GLY A 557 -18.89 -25.89 -19.94
CA GLY A 557 -18.74 -27.24 -19.41
C GLY A 557 -19.03 -27.36 -17.92
N PRO A 558 -18.85 -28.56 -17.33
CA PRO A 558 -18.95 -28.72 -15.88
C PRO A 558 -17.80 -28.00 -15.17
N LYS A 559 -18.07 -27.44 -13.99
CA LYS A 559 -17.05 -26.84 -13.12
C LYS A 559 -16.01 -27.87 -12.68
N PHE A 560 -14.77 -27.43 -12.51
CA PHE A 560 -13.69 -28.28 -11.98
C PHE A 560 -13.93 -28.68 -10.52
N ASP A 561 -13.35 -29.81 -10.11
CA ASP A 561 -13.33 -30.25 -8.70
C ASP A 561 -12.06 -29.73 -8.02
N CYS A 562 -12.17 -28.68 -7.20
CA CYS A 562 -11.02 -28.12 -6.47
C CYS A 562 -10.42 -29.08 -5.42
N ALA A 563 -11.19 -30.08 -4.96
CA ALA A 563 -10.66 -31.09 -4.04
C ALA A 563 -9.78 -32.11 -4.76
N ASN A 564 -10.09 -32.41 -6.03
CA ASN A 564 -9.37 -33.38 -6.88
C ASN A 564 -9.17 -32.81 -8.30
N PRO A 565 -8.36 -31.74 -8.44
CA PRO A 565 -8.23 -31.05 -9.71
C PRO A 565 -7.63 -31.97 -10.78
N VAL A 566 -8.21 -31.91 -11.98
CA VAL A 566 -7.74 -32.61 -13.16
C VAL A 566 -7.34 -31.58 -14.20
N ASN A 567 -6.19 -31.78 -14.84
CA ASN A 567 -5.76 -30.98 -15.98
C ASN A 567 -6.07 -31.72 -17.30
N PRO A 568 -7.21 -31.40 -17.94
CA PRO A 568 -7.64 -32.02 -19.19
C PRO A 568 -7.03 -31.39 -20.44
N SER A 569 -6.17 -30.37 -20.32
CA SER A 569 -5.63 -29.67 -21.48
C SER A 569 -4.92 -30.64 -22.43
N PRO A 570 -5.16 -30.56 -23.75
CA PRO A 570 -4.41 -31.35 -24.72
C PRO A 570 -2.93 -30.96 -24.80
N ASN A 571 -2.57 -29.79 -24.24
CA ASN A 571 -1.21 -29.28 -24.20
C ASN A 571 -0.49 -29.62 -22.88
N ASN A 572 -1.15 -30.34 -21.95
CA ASN A 572 -0.54 -30.76 -20.70
C ASN A 572 0.51 -31.85 -20.93
N THR A 573 1.76 -31.57 -20.57
CA THR A 573 2.87 -32.54 -20.61
C THR A 573 3.17 -33.17 -19.25
N GLY A 574 2.47 -32.71 -18.20
CA GLY A 574 2.63 -33.11 -16.81
C GLY A 574 1.71 -34.25 -16.37
N LEU A 575 1.39 -34.25 -15.08
CA LEU A 575 0.38 -35.10 -14.48
C LEU A 575 -1.03 -34.61 -14.86
N THR A 576 -1.94 -35.56 -15.02
CA THR A 576 -3.36 -35.27 -15.27
C THR A 576 -4.11 -35.06 -13.95
N GLU A 577 -3.88 -35.92 -12.96
CA GLU A 577 -4.38 -35.74 -11.60
C GLU A 577 -3.42 -34.84 -10.84
N LEU A 578 -3.93 -33.71 -10.33
CA LEU A 578 -3.13 -32.70 -9.66
C LEU A 578 -3.30 -32.80 -8.12
N PRO A 579 -2.33 -32.29 -7.35
CA PRO A 579 -2.49 -32.15 -5.90
C PRO A 579 -3.71 -31.27 -5.56
N THR A 580 -4.37 -31.58 -4.44
CA THR A 580 -5.50 -30.80 -3.92
C THR A 580 -5.15 -29.32 -3.75
N VAL A 581 -6.09 -28.46 -4.16
CA VAL A 581 -5.95 -27.00 -4.05
C VAL A 581 -5.92 -26.58 -2.58
N GLN A 582 -5.00 -25.68 -2.22
CA GLN A 582 -4.92 -25.03 -0.92
C GLN A 582 -5.68 -23.71 -0.97
N GLN A 583 -6.36 -23.38 0.12
CA GLN A 583 -7.12 -22.13 0.23
C GLN A 583 -6.19 -20.96 0.60
N PRO A 584 -6.38 -19.76 0.03
CA PRO A 584 -5.67 -18.54 0.44
C PRO A 584 -6.16 -18.01 1.79
N GLU A 585 -5.34 -17.18 2.43
CA GLU A 585 -5.65 -16.50 3.68
C GLU A 585 -6.58 -15.30 3.47
N ILE A 586 -6.45 -14.58 2.34
CA ILE A 586 -7.29 -13.44 1.96
C ILE A 586 -7.58 -13.51 0.46
N TRP A 587 -8.80 -13.16 0.05
CA TRP A 587 -9.18 -12.98 -1.36
C TRP A 587 -10.15 -11.80 -1.53
N TYR A 588 -10.06 -11.11 -2.66
CA TYR A 588 -10.92 -9.96 -2.96
C TYR A 588 -10.89 -9.64 -4.47
N GLY A 589 -11.82 -8.81 -4.94
CA GLY A 589 -11.85 -8.35 -6.34
C GLY A 589 -12.00 -6.83 -6.41
N TYR A 590 -12.56 -6.35 -7.52
CA TYR A 590 -12.75 -4.91 -7.77
C TYR A 590 -13.74 -4.24 -6.81
N GLY A 591 -14.77 -4.97 -6.38
CA GLY A 591 -15.76 -4.52 -5.41
C GLY A 591 -15.28 -4.59 -3.96
N ALA A 592 -16.08 -4.07 -3.04
CA ALA A 592 -15.83 -4.25 -1.61
C ALA A 592 -16.02 -5.74 -1.24
N SER A 593 -15.03 -6.31 -0.55
CA SER A 593 -15.12 -7.68 -0.03
C SER A 593 -16.03 -7.73 1.20
N GLU A 594 -17.00 -8.64 1.21
CA GLU A 594 -17.83 -8.87 2.40
C GLU A 594 -17.05 -9.51 3.55
N GLU A 595 -16.07 -10.37 3.24
CA GLU A 595 -15.29 -11.11 4.24
C GLU A 595 -14.04 -10.35 4.69
N PHE A 596 -13.46 -9.55 3.79
CA PHE A 596 -12.27 -8.75 4.06
C PHE A 596 -12.48 -7.28 3.69
N PRO A 597 -13.47 -6.59 4.27
CA PRO A 597 -13.80 -5.21 3.92
C PRO A 597 -12.61 -4.25 4.07
N GLU A 598 -11.64 -4.57 4.93
CA GLU A 598 -10.42 -3.77 5.10
C GLU A 598 -9.58 -3.63 3.83
N VAL A 599 -9.70 -4.52 2.83
CA VAL A 599 -8.92 -4.41 1.58
C VAL A 599 -9.46 -3.33 0.63
N GLY A 600 -10.66 -2.80 0.89
CA GLY A 600 -11.30 -1.75 0.10
C GLY A 600 -11.83 -2.23 -1.26
N SER A 601 -12.00 -1.28 -2.19
CA SER A 601 -12.40 -1.49 -3.59
C SER A 601 -11.45 -0.74 -4.54
N GLY A 602 -11.55 -1.00 -5.84
CA GLY A 602 -10.68 -0.42 -6.89
C GLY A 602 -9.96 -1.49 -7.72
N GLY A 603 -8.94 -1.10 -8.48
CA GLY A 603 -8.06 -2.06 -9.19
C GLY A 603 -7.54 -3.17 -8.27
N SER A 604 -7.12 -4.30 -8.82
CA SER A 604 -6.65 -5.45 -8.01
C SER A 604 -5.29 -5.96 -8.49
N ALA A 605 -4.24 -5.46 -7.84
CA ALA A 605 -2.84 -5.71 -8.07
C ALA A 605 -2.10 -5.95 -6.72
N PRO A 606 -2.38 -7.08 -6.04
CA PRO A 606 -1.82 -7.36 -4.72
C PRO A 606 -0.34 -7.76 -4.80
N MET A 607 0.41 -7.35 -3.79
CA MET A 607 1.79 -7.75 -3.60
C MET A 607 2.06 -8.04 -2.13
N SER A 608 3.02 -8.94 -1.88
CA SER A 608 3.36 -9.37 -0.51
C SER A 608 4.74 -8.87 -0.12
N GLY A 609 4.78 -8.02 0.91
CA GLY A 609 5.99 -7.50 1.53
C GLY A 609 6.41 -8.28 2.77
N PRO A 610 7.42 -7.79 3.50
CA PRO A 610 8.15 -8.56 4.50
C PRO A 610 7.33 -8.84 5.76
N VAL A 611 7.72 -9.88 6.48
CA VAL A 611 7.30 -10.11 7.87
C VAL A 611 8.28 -9.42 8.81
N TYR A 612 7.80 -8.53 9.68
CA TYR A 612 8.68 -7.81 10.61
C TYR A 612 9.08 -8.68 11.80
N HIS A 613 10.38 -8.66 12.11
CA HIS A 613 10.95 -9.30 13.28
C HIS A 613 11.72 -8.29 14.12
N TYR A 614 11.13 -7.92 15.25
CA TYR A 614 11.73 -7.01 16.22
C TYR A 614 12.99 -7.61 16.84
N ASP A 615 14.08 -6.83 16.80
CA ASP A 615 15.29 -7.09 17.58
C ASP A 615 15.56 -5.94 18.55
N GLY A 616 15.25 -6.18 19.83
CA GLY A 616 15.52 -5.22 20.90
C GLY A 616 17.01 -4.94 21.14
N LYS A 617 17.93 -5.74 20.56
CA LYS A 617 19.38 -5.48 20.62
C LYS A 617 19.86 -4.59 19.49
N ASN A 618 19.06 -4.37 18.45
CA ASN A 618 19.40 -3.46 17.37
C ASN A 618 19.50 -2.03 17.94
N PRO A 619 20.68 -1.39 17.87
CA PRO A 619 20.88 -0.06 18.45
C PRO A 619 20.19 1.05 17.66
N SER A 620 19.71 0.76 16.44
CA SER A 620 19.03 1.73 15.60
C SER A 620 17.86 2.40 16.32
N THR A 621 17.79 3.72 16.21
CA THR A 621 16.70 4.52 16.78
C THR A 621 15.52 4.66 15.81
N THR A 622 15.67 4.24 14.55
CA THR A 622 14.62 4.30 13.52
C THR A 622 13.85 2.99 13.37
N LYS A 623 14.32 1.91 14.04
CA LYS A 623 13.69 0.59 13.97
C LYS A 623 12.23 0.63 14.40
N PHE A 624 11.39 -0.15 13.72
CA PHE A 624 9.99 -0.26 14.09
C PHE A 624 9.81 -0.83 15.52
N PRO A 625 8.72 -0.45 16.21
CA PRO A 625 8.49 -0.89 17.58
C PRO A 625 8.11 -2.37 17.65
N ALA A 626 8.29 -2.95 18.84
CA ALA A 626 7.97 -4.35 19.13
C ALA A 626 6.50 -4.72 18.85
N TYR A 627 5.60 -3.74 18.80
CA TYR A 627 4.24 -3.91 18.32
C TYR A 627 4.21 -4.75 17.04
N PHE A 628 5.03 -4.42 16.03
CA PHE A 628 5.04 -5.08 14.72
C PHE A 628 5.63 -6.49 14.68
N GLU A 629 6.08 -7.07 15.80
CA GLU A 629 6.63 -8.43 15.80
C GLU A 629 5.65 -9.44 15.16
N GLY A 630 6.09 -10.09 14.07
CA GLY A 630 5.29 -11.06 13.32
C GLY A 630 4.19 -10.45 12.44
N ALA A 631 4.15 -9.13 12.28
CA ALA A 631 3.27 -8.47 11.32
C ALA A 631 3.73 -8.75 9.88
N SER A 632 2.80 -9.09 9.00
CA SER A 632 3.06 -9.13 7.55
C SER A 632 2.63 -7.82 6.91
N PHE A 633 3.47 -7.27 6.04
CA PHE A 633 3.14 -6.06 5.29
C PHE A 633 2.61 -6.45 3.91
N PHE A 634 1.30 -6.34 3.73
CA PHE A 634 0.60 -6.54 2.46
C PHE A 634 0.46 -5.19 1.76
N TYR A 635 0.66 -5.11 0.45
CA TYR A 635 0.52 -3.85 -0.26
C TYR A 635 -0.16 -4.01 -1.60
N GLU A 636 -0.72 -2.91 -2.08
CA GLU A 636 -1.60 -2.91 -3.23
C GLU A 636 -1.16 -1.81 -4.18
N TRP A 637 -0.69 -2.25 -5.34
CA TRP A 637 -0.06 -1.38 -6.32
C TRP A 637 -1.07 -0.40 -6.91
N SER A 638 -2.26 -0.87 -7.29
CA SER A 638 -3.30 -0.03 -7.89
C SER A 638 -4.03 0.89 -6.89
N ARG A 639 -4.14 0.47 -5.63
CA ARG A 639 -4.87 1.16 -4.56
C ARG A 639 -3.97 1.99 -3.65
N ASN A 640 -2.68 2.07 -3.93
CA ASN A 640 -1.76 3.03 -3.31
C ASN A 640 -1.67 2.91 -1.77
N TYR A 641 -1.72 1.69 -1.23
CA TYR A 641 -1.64 1.48 0.21
C TYR A 641 -0.69 0.36 0.61
N VAL A 642 -0.33 0.39 1.89
CA VAL A 642 0.26 -0.72 2.63
C VAL A 642 -0.64 -1.04 3.82
N LYS A 643 -0.81 -2.32 4.13
CA LYS A 643 -1.61 -2.83 5.24
C LYS A 643 -0.80 -3.79 6.09
N GLU A 644 -1.09 -3.73 7.37
CA GLU A 644 -0.60 -4.67 8.38
C GLU A 644 -1.57 -5.84 8.47
N VAL A 645 -1.10 -7.06 8.18
CA VAL A 645 -1.87 -8.30 8.39
C VAL A 645 -1.31 -9.04 9.60
N ARG A 646 -2.20 -9.35 10.55
CA ARG A 646 -1.90 -10.13 11.75
C ARG A 646 -2.59 -11.46 11.73
N PHE A 647 -1.88 -12.47 12.20
CA PHE A 647 -2.41 -13.81 12.39
C PHE A 647 -2.48 -14.15 13.88
N ASP A 648 -3.51 -14.89 14.26
CA ASP A 648 -3.60 -15.47 15.60
C ASP A 648 -2.72 -16.72 15.75
N LYS A 649 -2.65 -17.28 16.96
CA LYS A 649 -1.90 -18.51 17.25
C LYS A 649 -2.32 -19.72 16.40
N ASP A 650 -3.57 -19.73 15.92
CA ASP A 650 -4.13 -20.79 15.06
C ASP A 650 -3.91 -20.46 13.57
N GLN A 651 -3.16 -19.40 13.28
CA GLN A 651 -2.76 -18.92 11.97
C GLN A 651 -3.94 -18.47 11.10
N LYS A 652 -5.02 -18.01 11.73
CA LYS A 652 -6.12 -17.33 11.04
C LYS A 652 -5.88 -15.83 11.05
N VAL A 653 -6.37 -15.13 10.04
CA VAL A 653 -6.34 -13.66 10.01
C VAL A 653 -7.02 -13.13 11.26
N LEU A 654 -6.27 -12.46 12.12
CA LEU A 654 -6.74 -11.80 13.31
C LEU A 654 -7.26 -10.41 12.96
N LYS A 655 -6.45 -9.64 12.21
CA LYS A 655 -6.76 -8.28 11.82
C LYS A 655 -5.99 -7.85 10.58
N ILE A 656 -6.63 -7.03 9.75
CA ILE A 656 -6.01 -6.24 8.69
C ILE A 656 -6.15 -4.77 9.11
N ASN A 657 -5.05 -4.04 9.21
CA ASN A 657 -5.06 -2.61 9.55
C ASN A 657 -4.41 -1.81 8.42
N ASP A 658 -4.86 -0.58 8.23
CA ASP A 658 -4.09 0.38 7.44
C ASP A 658 -2.75 0.67 8.11
N PHE A 659 -1.70 0.79 7.29
CA PHE A 659 -0.38 1.21 7.73
C PHE A 659 -0.05 2.57 7.10
N LEU A 660 0.26 3.56 7.94
CA LEU A 660 0.61 4.92 7.51
C LEU A 660 -0.40 5.54 6.53
N SER A 661 -1.69 5.44 6.83
CA SER A 661 -2.77 6.01 5.99
C SER A 661 -2.69 7.54 5.81
N SER A 662 -1.91 8.24 6.63
CA SER A 662 -1.60 9.67 6.46
C SER A 662 -0.53 9.96 5.41
N GLN A 663 0.17 8.94 4.93
CA GLN A 663 1.22 9.04 3.91
C GLN A 663 0.71 8.49 2.59
N LYS A 664 1.08 9.14 1.49
CA LYS A 664 0.80 8.64 0.15
C LYS A 664 1.85 7.61 -0.23
N PHE A 665 1.40 6.42 -0.60
CA PHE A 665 2.21 5.48 -1.38
C PHE A 665 1.87 5.64 -2.85
N ASN A 666 2.86 5.72 -3.73
CA ASN A 666 2.64 5.83 -5.17
C ASN A 666 2.96 4.49 -5.82
N LYS A 667 1.95 3.64 -5.98
CA LYS A 667 2.11 2.33 -6.62
C LYS A 667 3.31 1.57 -6.04
N PRO A 668 3.27 1.23 -4.73
CA PRO A 668 4.37 0.56 -4.06
C PRO A 668 4.72 -0.71 -4.83
N MET A 669 6.00 -0.84 -5.18
CA MET A 669 6.48 -1.84 -6.13
C MET A 669 7.23 -2.97 -5.44
N ASP A 670 8.07 -2.63 -4.47
CA ASP A 670 8.77 -3.60 -3.63
C ASP A 670 9.11 -3.01 -2.26
N MET A 671 9.31 -3.87 -1.27
CA MET A 671 9.71 -3.43 0.07
C MET A 671 10.42 -4.52 0.87
N THR A 672 11.39 -4.12 1.70
CA THR A 672 12.07 -5.02 2.64
C THR A 672 12.54 -4.29 3.89
N PHE A 673 12.77 -5.01 4.99
CA PHE A 673 13.35 -4.41 6.20
C PHE A 673 14.87 -4.46 6.15
N GLY A 674 15.51 -3.32 6.36
CA GLY A 674 16.96 -3.22 6.47
C GLY A 674 17.51 -3.74 7.80
N PRO A 675 18.85 -3.90 7.92
CA PRO A 675 19.51 -4.30 9.17
C PRO A 675 19.35 -3.26 10.30
N ASP A 676 18.96 -2.03 9.98
CA ASP A 676 18.60 -0.96 10.90
C ASP A 676 17.16 -1.09 11.45
N GLY A 677 16.38 -2.05 10.94
CA GLY A 677 14.98 -2.27 11.32
C GLY A 677 13.99 -1.24 10.75
N SER A 678 14.42 -0.42 9.79
CA SER A 678 13.57 0.47 9.00
C SER A 678 13.02 -0.25 7.76
N LEU A 679 11.87 0.17 7.25
CA LEU A 679 11.25 -0.40 6.05
C LEU A 679 11.71 0.38 4.81
N TYR A 680 12.33 -0.29 3.85
CA TYR A 680 12.74 0.29 2.57
C TYR A 680 11.67 -0.02 1.54
N VAL A 681 11.31 0.96 0.70
CA VAL A 681 10.18 0.88 -0.24
C VAL A 681 10.60 1.44 -1.59
N LEU A 682 10.37 0.69 -2.66
CA LEU A 682 10.36 1.19 -4.03
C LEU A 682 8.94 1.58 -4.42
N GLU A 683 8.81 2.68 -5.15
CA GLU A 683 7.57 3.17 -5.71
C GLU A 683 7.70 3.35 -7.21
N TRP A 684 6.70 2.86 -7.94
CA TRP A 684 6.67 2.95 -9.40
C TRP A 684 6.43 4.38 -9.90
N GLY A 685 5.80 5.24 -9.09
CA GLY A 685 5.35 6.58 -9.49
C GLY A 685 3.86 6.61 -9.85
N SER A 686 3.33 7.75 -10.28
CA SER A 686 1.88 7.94 -10.45
C SER A 686 1.28 7.33 -11.73
N SER A 687 2.04 7.29 -12.83
CA SER A 687 1.58 6.76 -14.13
C SER A 687 1.93 5.28 -14.31
N PHE A 688 1.36 4.61 -15.31
CA PHE A 688 1.63 3.19 -15.56
C PHE A 688 2.67 2.89 -16.63
N GLY A 689 2.83 3.71 -17.67
CA GLY A 689 3.69 3.42 -18.84
C GLY A 689 5.21 3.41 -18.60
N GLY A 690 5.63 3.49 -17.34
CA GLY A 690 7.02 3.66 -16.94
C GLY A 690 7.52 5.09 -17.16
N GLY A 691 8.80 5.31 -16.87
CA GLY A 691 9.43 6.63 -17.01
C GLY A 691 8.82 7.71 -16.11
N ASN A 692 8.32 7.30 -14.94
CA ASN A 692 7.70 8.19 -13.98
C ASN A 692 8.74 9.07 -13.27
N ASN A 693 8.60 10.38 -13.43
CA ASN A 693 9.44 11.38 -12.75
C ASN A 693 9.12 11.52 -11.24
N ASP A 694 8.13 10.78 -10.74
CA ASP A 694 7.76 10.71 -9.31
C ASP A 694 7.90 9.29 -8.72
N SER A 695 8.60 8.40 -9.43
CA SER A 695 9.06 7.13 -8.89
C SER A 695 10.21 7.33 -7.89
N GLY A 696 10.47 6.35 -7.02
CA GLY A 696 11.61 6.50 -6.12
C GLY A 696 11.87 5.35 -5.17
N LEU A 697 13.00 5.44 -4.50
CA LEU A 697 13.43 4.66 -3.35
C LEU A 697 13.26 5.49 -2.07
N TYR A 698 12.58 4.90 -1.09
CA TYR A 698 12.27 5.52 0.19
C TYR A 698 12.65 4.62 1.35
N ARG A 699 12.85 5.22 2.53
CA ARG A 699 12.97 4.52 3.81
C ARG A 699 11.94 5.07 4.79
N VAL A 700 11.19 4.19 5.42
CA VAL A 700 10.24 4.52 6.47
C VAL A 700 10.88 4.26 7.83
N ASP A 701 11.01 5.31 8.62
CA ASP A 701 11.63 5.30 9.95
C ASP A 701 10.57 5.51 11.04
N TYR A 702 10.71 4.81 12.18
CA TYR A 702 9.98 5.14 13.40
C TYR A 702 10.73 6.23 14.17
N ALA A 703 10.40 7.49 13.86
CA ALA A 703 11.09 8.68 14.34
C ALA A 703 10.65 9.17 15.74
N GLN A 704 9.53 8.67 16.27
CA GLN A 704 9.00 9.02 17.60
C GLN A 704 8.86 10.55 17.82
N GLY A 705 8.43 11.29 16.79
CA GLY A 705 8.24 12.74 16.85
C GLY A 705 9.56 13.54 16.85
N ARG A 706 10.62 12.97 16.28
CA ARG A 706 11.87 13.67 15.96
C ARG A 706 12.18 13.41 14.50
N ARG A 707 11.46 14.04 13.58
CA ARG A 707 11.60 13.75 12.14
C ARG A 707 12.78 14.53 11.56
N ALA A 708 13.37 14.03 10.49
CA ALA A 708 14.40 14.75 9.75
C ALA A 708 13.74 15.79 8.83
N PRO A 709 14.44 16.89 8.50
CA PRO A 709 13.94 17.84 7.52
C PRO A 709 13.81 17.18 6.14
N VAL A 710 12.79 17.57 5.39
CA VAL A 710 12.58 17.14 4.01
C VAL A 710 13.31 18.11 3.09
N ALA A 711 14.37 17.64 2.44
CA ALA A 711 15.07 18.42 1.42
C ALA A 711 14.31 18.37 0.09
N LYS A 712 14.15 19.53 -0.56
CA LYS A 712 13.67 19.66 -1.93
C LYS A 712 14.63 20.54 -2.69
N ALA A 713 15.10 20.03 -3.82
CA ALA A 713 16.06 20.68 -4.67
C ALA A 713 15.48 20.82 -6.08
N ALA A 714 15.73 21.97 -6.72
CA ALA A 714 15.44 22.19 -8.13
C ALA A 714 16.65 22.87 -8.80
N ALA A 715 16.76 22.69 -10.11
CA ALA A 715 17.79 23.29 -10.94
C ALA A 715 17.17 23.95 -12.17
N SER A 716 17.71 25.09 -12.60
CA SER A 716 17.27 25.77 -13.82
C SER A 716 17.60 25.00 -15.09
N ALA A 717 18.56 24.08 -15.04
CA ALA A 717 18.97 23.17 -16.09
C ALA A 717 19.65 21.94 -15.48
N THR A 718 19.34 20.76 -16.00
CA THR A 718 19.97 19.47 -15.64
C THR A 718 20.92 18.97 -16.71
N ASP A 719 20.95 19.61 -17.87
CA ASP A 719 21.79 19.26 -19.00
C ASP A 719 22.01 20.48 -19.90
N GLY A 720 23.00 20.41 -20.78
CA GLY A 720 23.32 21.46 -21.74
C GLY A 720 24.81 21.61 -22.05
N PRO A 721 25.18 22.51 -22.98
CA PRO A 721 26.58 22.70 -23.38
C PRO A 721 27.41 23.38 -22.29
N VAL A 722 28.71 23.09 -22.24
CA VAL A 722 29.65 23.82 -21.38
C VAL A 722 30.07 25.17 -22.00
N PRO A 723 30.20 26.26 -21.21
CA PRO A 723 29.91 26.33 -19.78
C PRO A 723 28.40 26.33 -19.49
N LEU A 724 27.97 25.43 -18.59
CA LEU A 724 26.57 25.30 -18.18
C LEU A 724 26.38 26.03 -16.84
N LYS A 725 25.70 27.18 -16.89
CA LYS A 725 25.29 27.90 -15.66
C LYS A 725 23.98 27.29 -15.15
N VAL A 726 23.97 26.90 -13.88
CA VAL A 726 22.80 26.35 -13.20
C VAL A 726 22.48 27.20 -11.99
N ASP A 727 21.26 27.71 -11.93
CA ASP A 727 20.70 28.34 -10.74
C ASP A 727 19.94 27.26 -9.97
N PHE A 728 20.37 26.98 -8.74
CA PHE A 728 19.79 25.97 -7.85
C PHE A 728 18.79 26.60 -6.88
N SER A 729 17.79 25.83 -6.46
CA SER A 729 16.79 26.27 -5.48
C SER A 729 16.53 25.20 -4.43
N SER A 730 16.44 25.62 -3.17
CA SER A 730 15.97 24.77 -2.06
C SER A 730 14.47 24.94 -1.76
N GLU A 731 13.72 25.63 -2.64
CA GLU A 731 12.29 25.90 -2.45
C GLU A 731 11.49 24.60 -2.28
N GLY A 732 10.56 24.59 -1.32
CA GLY A 732 9.79 23.41 -0.92
C GLY A 732 10.45 22.56 0.18
N SER A 733 11.71 22.83 0.54
CA SER A 733 12.33 22.19 1.71
C SER A 733 11.61 22.62 2.98
N SER A 734 11.36 21.68 3.89
CA SER A 734 10.59 21.94 5.12
C SER A 734 11.04 21.04 6.27
N ASP A 735 10.77 21.47 7.50
CA ASP A 735 10.93 20.65 8.69
C ASP A 735 9.56 20.20 9.21
N PRO A 736 9.27 18.90 9.32
CA PRO A 736 7.97 18.42 9.80
C PRO A 736 7.63 18.82 11.24
N ASP A 737 8.63 19.16 12.06
CA ASP A 737 8.49 19.54 13.46
C ASP A 737 8.56 21.09 13.63
N GLY A 738 8.72 21.83 12.54
CA GLY A 738 8.70 23.30 12.50
C GLY A 738 10.04 23.95 12.85
N ASP A 739 11.13 23.20 12.87
CA ASP A 739 12.47 23.70 13.17
C ASP A 739 13.04 24.61 12.07
N ALA A 740 13.97 25.49 12.47
CA ALA A 740 14.70 26.34 11.54
C ALA A 740 15.71 25.52 10.71
N LEU A 741 15.86 25.86 9.42
CA LEU A 741 16.68 25.11 8.46
C LEU A 741 17.99 25.82 8.12
N GLY A 742 19.07 25.04 8.01
CA GLY A 742 20.34 25.40 7.38
C GLY A 742 20.57 24.60 6.09
N TYR A 743 21.35 25.17 5.16
CA TYR A 743 21.56 24.63 3.82
C TYR A 743 23.05 24.43 3.53
N ALA A 744 23.38 23.37 2.81
CA ALA A 744 24.70 23.15 2.23
C ALA A 744 24.56 22.47 0.86
N TRP A 745 25.32 22.93 -0.13
CA TRP A 745 25.33 22.40 -1.49
C TRP A 745 26.70 21.86 -1.86
N ASP A 746 26.74 20.65 -2.39
CA ASP A 746 27.89 20.02 -3.04
C ASP A 746 27.53 19.91 -4.53
N PHE A 747 28.26 20.59 -5.41
CA PHE A 747 27.89 20.65 -6.83
C PHE A 747 28.51 19.54 -7.66
N ASP A 748 29.63 18.95 -7.23
CA ASP A 748 30.36 17.94 -8.00
C ASP A 748 30.24 16.52 -7.42
N GLY A 749 29.65 16.38 -6.23
CA GLY A 749 29.41 15.12 -5.56
C GLY A 749 30.67 14.53 -4.93
N ASP A 750 31.70 15.34 -4.65
CA ASP A 750 32.96 14.89 -4.06
C ASP A 750 32.90 14.68 -2.53
N GLY A 751 31.78 15.05 -1.90
CA GLY A 751 31.55 15.00 -0.46
C GLY A 751 31.93 16.29 0.28
N THR A 752 32.35 17.33 -0.45
CA THR A 752 32.67 18.65 0.09
C THR A 752 31.59 19.65 -0.30
N TYR A 753 31.01 20.33 0.70
CA TYR A 753 30.03 21.38 0.42
C TYR A 753 30.71 22.68 -0.05
N ASP A 754 30.36 23.11 -1.26
CA ASP A 754 30.84 24.31 -1.94
C ASP A 754 30.12 25.60 -1.51
N SER A 755 28.86 25.50 -1.09
CA SER A 755 28.04 26.66 -0.72
C SER A 755 27.14 26.37 0.48
N THR A 756 26.81 27.42 1.24
CA THR A 756 25.82 27.39 2.33
C THR A 756 24.63 28.31 2.08
N GLU A 757 24.52 28.86 0.86
CA GLU A 757 23.34 29.65 0.46
C GLU A 757 22.16 28.71 0.21
N ALA A 758 20.93 29.17 0.46
CA ALA A 758 19.72 28.37 0.21
C ALA A 758 19.54 28.05 -1.28
N SER A 759 19.68 29.07 -2.14
CA SER A 759 19.50 28.99 -3.59
C SER A 759 20.71 29.59 -4.35
N PRO A 760 21.85 28.88 -4.40
CA PRO A 760 23.08 29.37 -5.04
C PRO A 760 23.04 29.23 -6.57
N SER A 761 24.06 29.79 -7.23
CA SER A 761 24.34 29.51 -8.65
C SER A 761 25.73 28.90 -8.82
N HIS A 762 25.86 27.91 -9.71
CA HIS A 762 27.13 27.27 -10.06
C HIS A 762 27.32 27.26 -11.59
N THR A 763 28.56 27.17 -12.07
CA THR A 763 28.84 27.06 -13.52
C THR A 763 29.79 25.92 -13.79
N TYR A 764 29.27 24.85 -14.40
CA TYR A 764 30.06 23.70 -14.84
C TYR A 764 30.83 24.08 -16.11
N THR A 765 32.15 24.15 -15.99
CA THR A 765 33.04 24.48 -17.11
C THR A 765 33.70 23.24 -17.74
N ALA A 766 33.76 22.14 -16.99
CA ALA A 766 34.21 20.84 -17.47
C ALA A 766 33.02 20.02 -17.97
N ARG A 767 33.26 19.23 -19.01
CA ARG A 767 32.32 18.21 -19.47
C ARG A 767 32.28 17.07 -18.45
N GLY A 768 31.09 16.56 -18.14
CA GLY A 768 30.91 15.41 -17.26
C GLY A 768 29.50 15.29 -16.71
N ASP A 769 29.25 14.15 -16.05
CA ASP A 769 28.04 13.92 -15.25
C ASP A 769 28.36 14.21 -13.78
N PHE A 770 27.54 15.05 -13.17
CA PHE A 770 27.65 15.51 -11.78
C PHE A 770 26.35 15.18 -11.04
N ALA A 771 26.41 15.07 -9.71
CA ALA A 771 25.25 14.89 -8.86
C ALA A 771 25.23 16.01 -7.81
N ALA A 772 24.58 17.13 -8.15
CA ALA A 772 24.47 18.24 -7.22
C ALA A 772 23.59 17.83 -6.04
N GLN A 773 24.12 17.91 -4.82
CA GLN A 773 23.42 17.50 -3.61
C GLN A 773 23.10 18.70 -2.74
N LEU A 774 21.82 18.85 -2.39
CA LEU A 774 21.38 19.71 -1.31
C LEU A 774 21.32 18.90 0.00
N LYS A 775 21.97 19.41 1.04
CA LYS A 775 21.76 19.01 2.43
C LYS A 775 20.98 20.09 3.17
N VAL A 776 19.88 19.69 3.80
CA VAL A 776 19.09 20.53 4.71
C VAL A 776 19.30 20.02 6.12
N THR A 777 19.61 20.89 7.08
CA THR A 777 19.83 20.51 8.50
C THR A 777 18.91 21.31 9.41
N ASP A 778 18.25 20.64 10.35
CA ASP A 778 17.37 21.28 11.34
C ASP A 778 18.15 21.83 12.54
N SER A 779 17.43 22.40 13.51
CA SER A 779 18.02 22.92 14.75
C SER A 779 18.52 21.83 15.71
N THR A 780 18.05 20.59 15.53
CA THR A 780 18.40 19.42 16.34
C THR A 780 19.66 18.69 15.85
N GLY A 781 20.09 18.99 14.63
CA GLY A 781 21.24 18.39 13.95
C GLY A 781 20.88 17.22 13.02
N LYS A 782 19.60 16.95 12.77
CA LYS A 782 19.16 16.00 11.74
C LYS A 782 19.25 16.61 10.35
N SER A 783 19.38 15.75 9.34
CA SER A 783 19.51 16.21 7.96
C SER A 783 18.69 15.40 6.98
N GLY A 784 18.18 16.08 5.96
CA GLY A 784 17.62 15.51 4.74
C GLY A 784 18.47 15.88 3.54
N TYR A 785 18.36 15.08 2.48
CA TYR A 785 19.18 15.20 1.27
C TYR A 785 18.30 15.13 0.03
N ALA A 786 18.66 15.90 -0.99
CA ALA A 786 18.07 15.83 -2.33
C ALA A 786 19.18 15.94 -3.37
N ASN A 787 19.16 15.06 -4.37
CA ASN A 787 20.19 14.99 -5.40
C ASN A 787 19.61 15.39 -6.76
N ILE A 788 20.36 16.15 -7.55
CA ILE A 788 20.00 16.54 -8.91
C ILE A 788 21.12 16.05 -9.84
N PRO A 789 20.84 15.10 -10.75
CA PRO A 789 21.80 14.77 -11.80
C PRO A 789 21.98 15.96 -12.73
N VAL A 790 23.23 16.31 -13.03
CA VAL A 790 23.59 17.38 -13.97
C VAL A 790 24.58 16.85 -15.00
N THR A 791 24.17 16.83 -16.26
CA THR A 791 24.99 16.41 -17.40
C THR A 791 25.52 17.62 -18.15
N ALA A 792 26.75 18.04 -17.87
CA ALA A 792 27.37 19.18 -18.53
C ALA A 792 28.14 18.75 -19.78
N GLY A 793 27.76 19.31 -20.93
CA GLY A 793 28.40 19.07 -22.23
C GLY A 793 27.59 18.21 -23.21
N ASN A 794 26.37 17.82 -22.84
CA ASN A 794 25.37 17.15 -23.68
C ASN A 794 23.98 17.69 -23.34
N THR A 795 23.05 17.75 -24.28
CA THR A 795 21.67 18.23 -24.06
C THR A 795 20.68 17.10 -24.35
N ALA A 796 19.72 16.85 -23.46
CA ALA A 796 18.74 15.79 -23.69
C ALA A 796 17.93 16.06 -24.98
N PRO A 797 17.69 15.03 -25.82
CA PRO A 797 16.94 15.23 -27.05
C PRO A 797 15.49 15.59 -26.72
N LYS A 798 14.92 16.56 -27.42
CA LYS A 798 13.49 16.90 -27.29
C LYS A 798 12.68 16.05 -28.25
N VAL A 799 11.89 15.12 -27.71
CA VAL A 799 10.95 14.28 -28.47
C VAL A 799 9.55 14.88 -28.38
N THR A 800 8.89 15.09 -29.50
CA THR A 800 7.53 15.64 -29.54
C THR A 800 6.68 14.83 -30.51
N ILE A 801 5.57 14.28 -30.03
CA ILE A 801 4.53 13.73 -30.88
C ILE A 801 3.72 14.91 -31.43
N GLU A 802 3.96 15.28 -32.68
CA GLU A 802 3.26 16.39 -33.34
C GLU A 802 1.82 16.05 -33.70
N PHE A 803 1.59 14.77 -34.02
CA PHE A 803 0.28 14.24 -34.32
C PHE A 803 0.24 12.75 -33.93
N PRO A 804 -0.87 12.24 -33.37
CA PRO A 804 -2.03 13.00 -32.88
C PRO A 804 -1.67 13.92 -31.70
N VAL A 805 -2.42 15.02 -31.54
CA VAL A 805 -2.34 15.82 -30.31
C VAL A 805 -2.87 15.01 -29.13
N SER A 806 -2.33 15.24 -27.94
CA SER A 806 -2.88 14.65 -26.72
C SER A 806 -4.33 15.11 -26.51
N GLY A 807 -5.17 14.24 -25.98
CA GLY A 807 -6.62 14.41 -25.87
C GLY A 807 -7.42 14.15 -27.15
N LYS A 808 -6.80 13.78 -28.28
CA LYS A 808 -7.54 13.53 -29.52
C LYS A 808 -8.62 12.47 -29.31
N LEU A 809 -9.84 12.79 -29.73
CA LEU A 809 -10.98 11.89 -29.66
C LEU A 809 -10.99 10.86 -30.80
N ILE A 810 -11.09 9.58 -30.45
CA ILE A 810 -11.04 8.42 -31.37
C ILE A 810 -12.25 7.51 -31.19
N GLU A 811 -12.55 6.71 -32.21
CA GLU A 811 -13.28 5.46 -32.04
C GLU A 811 -12.25 4.32 -31.99
N PHE A 812 -12.38 3.39 -31.04
CA PHE A 812 -11.51 2.22 -31.03
C PHE A 812 -11.68 1.42 -32.34
N GLY A 813 -10.54 1.11 -32.98
CA GLY A 813 -10.45 0.57 -34.34
C GLY A 813 -10.03 1.60 -35.39
N ASP A 814 -9.98 2.89 -35.02
CA ASP A 814 -9.45 3.93 -35.91
C ASP A 814 -7.97 3.67 -36.25
N LYS A 815 -7.61 3.97 -37.50
CA LYS A 815 -6.21 4.00 -37.95
C LYS A 815 -5.67 5.41 -37.79
N ILE A 816 -4.86 5.60 -36.76
CA ILE A 816 -4.34 6.91 -36.39
C ILE A 816 -2.91 7.05 -36.92
N PRO A 817 -2.65 7.95 -37.88
CA PRO A 817 -1.28 8.26 -38.24
C PRO A 817 -0.59 8.94 -37.07
N TYR A 818 0.72 8.71 -36.93
CA TYR A 818 1.54 9.44 -35.98
C TYR A 818 2.70 10.14 -36.69
N LYS A 819 3.14 11.25 -36.11
CA LYS A 819 4.32 12.00 -36.51
C LYS A 819 5.06 12.49 -35.29
N VAL A 820 6.34 12.19 -35.23
CA VAL A 820 7.26 12.55 -34.15
C VAL A 820 8.39 13.37 -34.72
N THR A 821 8.68 14.48 -34.05
CA THR A 821 9.88 15.27 -34.30
C THR A 821 10.80 15.13 -33.11
N VAL A 822 12.07 14.88 -33.41
CA VAL A 822 13.14 14.84 -32.42
C VAL A 822 14.16 15.91 -32.79
N THR A 823 14.54 16.74 -31.82
CA THR A 823 15.63 17.70 -31.98
C THR A 823 16.70 17.46 -30.94
N ASP A 824 17.94 17.39 -31.40
CA ASP A 824 19.13 17.23 -30.57
C ASP A 824 20.19 18.26 -31.01
N PRO A 825 20.63 19.18 -30.14
CA PRO A 825 21.60 20.20 -30.51
C PRO A 825 23.00 19.65 -30.89
N GLU A 826 23.38 18.51 -30.33
CA GLU A 826 24.72 17.91 -30.45
C GLU A 826 24.82 16.87 -31.58
N ASP A 827 23.74 16.13 -31.85
CA ASP A 827 23.79 14.91 -32.67
C ASP A 827 23.52 15.07 -34.19
N GLY A 828 23.32 16.29 -34.68
CA GLY A 828 23.00 16.54 -36.08
C GLY A 828 21.62 15.98 -36.47
N PRO A 829 21.37 15.65 -37.76
CA PRO A 829 20.08 15.09 -38.16
C PRO A 829 19.78 13.76 -37.46
N VAL A 830 18.63 13.68 -36.79
CA VAL A 830 18.20 12.48 -36.06
C VAL A 830 17.90 11.35 -37.04
N ASP A 831 18.45 10.18 -36.74
CA ASP A 831 18.13 8.94 -37.44
C ASP A 831 16.78 8.39 -36.95
N CYS A 832 15.73 8.63 -37.74
CA CYS A 832 14.38 8.20 -37.42
C CYS A 832 14.21 6.69 -37.20
N SER A 833 15.15 5.84 -37.65
CA SER A 833 15.10 4.41 -37.36
C SER A 833 15.39 4.06 -35.89
N LYS A 834 15.92 5.02 -35.13
CA LYS A 834 16.20 4.90 -33.69
C LYS A 834 15.16 5.57 -32.80
N VAL A 835 14.18 6.25 -33.40
CA VAL A 835 13.01 6.75 -32.67
C VAL A 835 12.07 5.58 -32.47
N THR A 836 11.66 5.35 -31.23
CA THR A 836 10.76 4.25 -30.89
C THR A 836 9.41 4.80 -30.48
N ILE A 837 8.34 4.27 -31.06
CA ILE A 837 6.96 4.49 -30.66
C ILE A 837 6.46 3.23 -29.96
N ASN A 838 5.95 3.39 -28.76
CA ASN A 838 5.30 2.35 -27.99
C ASN A 838 3.81 2.71 -27.84
N PRO A 839 2.92 2.13 -28.67
CA PRO A 839 1.48 2.27 -28.48
C PRO A 839 1.05 1.45 -27.27
N ALA A 840 0.10 1.94 -26.48
CA ALA A 840 -0.44 1.24 -25.32
C ALA A 840 -1.96 1.43 -25.22
N LEU A 841 -2.67 0.44 -24.68
CA LEU A 841 -4.10 0.55 -24.38
C LEU A 841 -4.27 0.84 -22.89
N GLY A 842 -4.76 2.04 -22.57
CA GLY A 842 -5.01 2.49 -21.21
C GLY A 842 -6.38 2.06 -20.69
N HIS A 843 -6.48 1.74 -19.39
CA HIS A 843 -7.74 1.66 -18.67
C HIS A 843 -7.61 1.95 -17.17
N ASP A 844 -8.62 2.63 -16.64
CA ASP A 844 -8.69 3.09 -15.26
C ASP A 844 -7.40 3.85 -14.86
N ASP A 845 -6.51 3.19 -14.12
CA ASP A 845 -5.24 3.77 -13.66
C ASP A 845 -3.98 3.17 -14.33
N HIS A 846 -4.13 2.41 -15.42
CA HIS A 846 -3.03 1.74 -16.11
C HIS A 846 -3.04 1.68 -17.64
N GLU A 847 -1.95 1.22 -18.28
CA GLU A 847 -1.87 1.00 -19.74
C GLU A 847 -1.09 -0.25 -20.12
N HIS A 848 -1.52 -1.00 -21.14
CA HIS A 848 -0.83 -2.19 -21.62
C HIS A 848 0.00 -1.86 -22.86
N PRO A 849 1.34 -1.75 -22.78
CA PRO A 849 2.20 -1.52 -23.92
C PRO A 849 2.06 -2.60 -24.98
N THR A 850 2.15 -2.19 -26.24
CA THR A 850 2.25 -3.09 -27.38
C THR A 850 3.66 -3.07 -27.96
N THR A 851 3.85 -3.68 -29.13
CA THR A 851 5.16 -3.76 -29.79
C THR A 851 5.73 -2.38 -30.10
N ASP A 852 7.00 -2.19 -29.75
CA ASP A 852 7.80 -1.04 -30.16
C ASP A 852 7.90 -0.93 -31.68
N ILE A 853 7.50 0.22 -32.22
CA ILE A 853 7.51 0.55 -33.64
C ILE A 853 8.65 1.56 -33.89
N PRO A 854 9.67 1.21 -34.70
CA PRO A 854 10.69 2.17 -35.08
C PRO A 854 10.17 3.16 -36.13
N GLY A 855 10.48 4.44 -35.98
CA GLY A 855 10.16 5.46 -36.98
C GLY A 855 9.66 6.78 -36.39
N CYS A 856 9.90 7.87 -37.11
CA CYS A 856 9.32 9.17 -36.81
C CYS A 856 7.88 9.31 -37.33
N GLU A 857 7.46 8.50 -38.31
CA GLU A 857 6.12 8.59 -38.91
C GLU A 857 5.58 7.18 -39.19
N GLY A 858 4.28 7.01 -39.03
CA GLY A 858 3.62 5.73 -39.28
C GLY A 858 2.12 5.78 -39.00
N THR A 859 1.52 4.62 -38.80
CA THR A 859 0.11 4.50 -38.41
C THR A 859 -0.05 3.39 -37.40
N VAL A 860 -0.78 3.67 -36.34
CA VAL A 860 -1.22 2.68 -35.34
C VAL A 860 -2.68 2.34 -35.58
N GLU A 861 -3.05 1.11 -35.27
CA GLU A 861 -4.46 0.68 -35.24
C GLU A 861 -4.91 0.70 -33.78
N THR A 862 -5.89 1.55 -33.48
CA THR A 862 -6.42 1.73 -32.12
C THR A 862 -7.49 0.70 -31.80
N GLY A 863 -7.40 -0.51 -32.38
CA GLY A 863 -8.36 -1.58 -32.09
C GLY A 863 -8.40 -1.84 -30.59
N ASP A 864 -9.61 -2.04 -30.06
CA ASP A 864 -9.75 -2.62 -28.73
C ASP A 864 -9.08 -3.99 -28.76
N LEU A 865 -7.99 -4.12 -28.01
CA LEU A 865 -7.24 -5.37 -27.90
C LEU A 865 -8.04 -6.45 -27.16
N GLY A 866 -9.23 -6.09 -26.65
CA GLY A 866 -10.17 -6.95 -25.96
C GLY A 866 -9.86 -7.11 -24.48
N GLY A 867 -10.81 -7.73 -23.77
CA GLY A 867 -10.60 -8.27 -22.42
C GLY A 867 -10.63 -7.29 -21.25
N HIS A 868 -11.15 -6.09 -21.47
CA HIS A 868 -11.57 -5.19 -20.39
C HIS A 868 -13.05 -5.46 -20.05
N PRO A 869 -13.48 -5.30 -18.78
CA PRO A 869 -14.89 -5.38 -18.45
C PRO A 869 -15.70 -4.35 -19.25
N GLU A 870 -16.95 -4.69 -19.54
CA GLU A 870 -17.89 -3.72 -20.12
C GLU A 870 -17.97 -2.51 -19.18
N GLY A 871 -17.67 -1.33 -19.73
CA GLY A 871 -17.62 -0.10 -18.97
C GLY A 871 -16.32 0.17 -18.23
N ALA A 872 -15.13 -0.32 -18.62
CA ALA A 872 -13.85 0.23 -18.11
C ALA A 872 -13.57 1.65 -18.65
N ASP A 873 -12.81 2.49 -17.93
CA ASP A 873 -12.41 3.82 -18.46
C ASP A 873 -11.23 3.70 -19.43
N LEU A 874 -11.52 3.44 -20.72
CA LEU A 874 -10.49 3.16 -21.71
C LEU A 874 -9.86 4.43 -22.31
N THR A 875 -8.56 4.38 -22.57
CA THR A 875 -7.80 5.36 -23.36
C THR A 875 -6.80 4.67 -24.30
N TYR A 876 -6.27 5.36 -25.30
CA TYR A 876 -5.17 4.84 -26.12
C TYR A 876 -3.97 5.77 -26.04
N VAL A 877 -2.77 5.24 -25.82
CA VAL A 877 -1.59 6.05 -25.52
C VAL A 877 -0.52 5.80 -26.57
N LEU A 878 0.16 6.86 -26.99
CA LEU A 878 1.38 6.80 -27.77
C LEU A 878 2.53 7.35 -26.95
N ASN A 879 3.49 6.49 -26.60
CA ASN A 879 4.75 6.88 -25.99
C ASN A 879 5.83 6.90 -27.08
N ALA A 880 6.68 7.93 -27.10
CA ALA A 880 7.79 8.08 -28.02
C ALA A 880 9.08 8.29 -27.24
N LYS A 881 10.19 7.68 -27.66
CA LYS A 881 11.51 7.91 -27.05
C LYS A 881 12.64 7.92 -28.08
N TYR A 882 13.70 8.66 -27.74
CA TYR A 882 14.96 8.68 -28.48
C TYR A 882 16.12 8.91 -27.51
N THR A 883 17.16 8.08 -27.61
CA THR A 883 18.41 8.24 -26.86
C THR A 883 19.48 8.78 -27.80
N ASP A 884 20.14 9.86 -27.39
CA ASP A 884 21.24 10.48 -28.12
C ASP A 884 22.53 9.61 -28.05
N LYS A 885 23.63 10.08 -28.63
CA LYS A 885 24.94 9.40 -28.58
C LYS A 885 25.80 9.79 -27.37
N GLY A 886 25.38 10.73 -26.55
CA GLY A 886 26.20 11.38 -25.54
C GLY A 886 27.34 12.21 -26.14
N GLY A 887 28.33 12.54 -25.31
CA GLY A 887 29.52 13.30 -25.70
C GLY A 887 30.82 12.70 -25.18
N ASP A 888 31.96 13.26 -25.58
CA ASP A 888 33.27 12.87 -25.05
C ASP A 888 33.31 13.02 -23.52
N GLY A 889 33.22 11.89 -22.80
CA GLY A 889 33.22 11.84 -21.34
C GLY A 889 31.88 12.21 -20.68
N VAL A 890 30.77 12.21 -21.43
CA VAL A 890 29.44 12.60 -20.97
C VAL A 890 28.42 11.55 -21.39
N SER A 891 27.54 11.14 -20.46
CA SER A 891 26.54 10.09 -20.73
C SER A 891 25.54 10.49 -21.81
N ALA A 892 25.00 9.47 -22.49
CA ALA A 892 23.88 9.64 -23.40
C ALA A 892 22.59 9.94 -22.62
N LEU A 893 21.75 10.80 -23.17
CA LEU A 893 20.48 11.21 -22.57
C LEU A 893 19.30 10.73 -23.42
N THR A 894 18.17 10.48 -22.78
CA THR A 894 16.95 10.03 -23.45
C THR A 894 15.85 11.07 -23.32
N GLY A 895 15.25 11.39 -24.46
CA GLY A 895 14.07 12.24 -24.56
C GLY A 895 12.81 11.41 -24.71
N TYR A 896 11.71 11.91 -24.16
CA TYR A 896 10.40 11.26 -24.19
C TYR A 896 9.33 12.21 -24.74
N GLY A 897 8.35 11.65 -25.45
CA GLY A 897 7.14 12.33 -25.89
C GLY A 897 5.92 11.45 -25.66
N ARG A 898 4.77 12.03 -25.34
CA ARG A 898 3.55 11.28 -25.04
C ARG A 898 2.31 11.96 -25.63
N ALA A 899 1.38 11.17 -26.12
CA ALA A 899 0.04 11.61 -26.54
C ALA A 899 -1.00 10.60 -26.07
N VAL A 900 -1.96 11.06 -25.25
CA VAL A 900 -3.11 10.26 -24.80
C VAL A 900 -4.28 10.53 -25.73
N LEU A 901 -5.00 9.50 -26.16
CA LEU A 901 -6.17 9.59 -27.03
C LEU A 901 -7.39 9.10 -26.25
N GLN A 902 -8.49 9.82 -26.41
CA GLN A 902 -9.70 9.65 -25.60
C GLN A 902 -10.81 9.05 -26.47
N PRO A 903 -11.70 8.20 -25.93
CA PRO A 903 -12.83 7.70 -26.68
C PRO A 903 -13.85 8.83 -26.93
N LYS A 904 -14.51 8.79 -28.10
CA LYS A 904 -15.58 9.73 -28.43
C LYS A 904 -16.81 9.60 -27.55
N HIS A 905 -17.06 8.40 -27.03
CA HIS A 905 -18.09 8.13 -26.04
C HIS A 905 -17.41 7.89 -24.69
N LYS A 906 -17.69 8.73 -23.68
CA LYS A 906 -17.07 8.65 -22.35
C LYS A 906 -18.12 8.78 -21.26
N GLN A 907 -18.05 7.93 -20.24
CA GLN A 907 -18.93 8.01 -19.07
C GLN A 907 -18.57 9.24 -18.22
N ALA A 908 -19.57 9.88 -17.63
CA ALA A 908 -19.41 11.15 -16.92
C ALA A 908 -18.70 11.00 -15.57
N GLU A 909 -18.78 9.82 -14.95
CA GLU A 909 -18.08 9.49 -13.71
C GLU A 909 -16.56 9.34 -13.86
N TYR A 910 -16.04 9.29 -15.09
CA TYR A 910 -14.61 9.21 -15.41
C TYR A 910 -13.92 10.56 -15.48
N TYR A 911 -14.30 11.46 -14.58
CA TYR A 911 -13.72 12.79 -14.51
C TYR A 911 -12.35 12.78 -13.82
N ASP A 912 -11.51 13.72 -14.22
CA ASP A 912 -10.22 13.99 -13.57
C ASP A 912 -10.36 15.00 -12.42
N ALA A 913 -11.39 15.84 -12.47
CA ALA A 913 -11.74 16.77 -11.40
C ALA A 913 -13.24 17.08 -11.39
N GLN A 914 -13.77 17.43 -10.23
CA GLN A 914 -15.17 17.86 -10.09
C GLN A 914 -15.33 18.97 -9.04
N SER A 915 -16.50 19.62 -9.05
CA SER A 915 -16.97 20.52 -8.00
C SER A 915 -18.48 20.35 -7.81
N GLY A 916 -18.89 20.17 -6.55
CA GLY A 916 -20.31 20.15 -6.13
C GLY A 916 -21.09 18.88 -6.48
N THR A 917 -20.58 18.03 -7.37
CA THR A 917 -21.22 16.77 -7.77
C THR A 917 -20.78 15.56 -6.95
N ARG A 918 -21.46 14.42 -7.15
CA ARG A 918 -21.02 13.11 -6.67
C ARG A 918 -21.27 12.01 -7.70
N ILE A 919 -20.52 10.91 -7.57
CA ILE A 919 -20.81 9.67 -8.28
C ILE A 919 -21.94 8.93 -7.53
N VAL A 920 -23.00 8.58 -8.25
CA VAL A 920 -24.17 7.86 -7.72
C VAL A 920 -24.31 6.52 -8.43
N ALA A 921 -24.41 5.42 -7.66
CA ALA A 921 -24.71 4.10 -8.20
C ALA A 921 -26.17 4.04 -8.69
N GLN A 922 -26.37 3.60 -9.93
CA GLN A 922 -27.66 3.62 -10.60
C GLN A 922 -27.73 2.58 -11.72
N GLU A 923 -28.54 1.53 -11.57
CA GLU A 923 -28.62 0.40 -12.51
C GLU A 923 -29.00 0.79 -13.95
N GLY A 924 -29.77 1.87 -14.13
CA GLY A 924 -30.18 2.35 -15.47
C GLY A 924 -29.10 3.13 -16.24
N ALA A 925 -28.01 3.49 -15.56
CA ALA A 925 -26.84 4.12 -16.16
C ALA A 925 -26.02 3.09 -16.96
N GLU A 926 -25.32 3.51 -18.01
CA GLU A 926 -24.61 2.63 -18.95
C GLU A 926 -23.56 1.75 -18.24
N ASN A 927 -22.92 2.29 -17.20
CA ASN A 927 -21.97 1.55 -16.36
C ASN A 927 -22.42 1.39 -14.90
N GLY A 928 -23.73 1.46 -14.64
CA GLY A 928 -24.26 1.34 -13.28
C GLY A 928 -23.88 2.50 -12.34
N LYS A 929 -23.25 3.57 -12.85
CA LYS A 929 -22.86 4.79 -12.14
C LYS A 929 -23.11 6.00 -13.03
N ARG A 930 -23.23 7.17 -12.40
CA ARG A 930 -23.46 8.45 -13.07
C ARG A 930 -23.08 9.62 -12.18
N ILE A 931 -23.03 10.82 -12.75
CA ILE A 931 -22.92 12.07 -12.01
C ILE A 931 -24.30 12.52 -11.53
N GLY A 932 -24.40 12.77 -10.23
CA GLY A 932 -25.62 13.24 -9.57
C GLY A 932 -25.38 14.40 -8.61
N ASP A 933 -26.46 14.81 -7.96
CA ASP A 933 -26.57 15.97 -7.07
C ASP A 933 -26.23 17.31 -7.75
N VAL A 934 -26.45 17.37 -9.06
CA VAL A 934 -26.10 18.54 -9.89
C VAL A 934 -26.90 19.77 -9.51
N SER A 935 -26.19 20.84 -9.14
CA SER A 935 -26.70 22.17 -8.84
C SER A 935 -26.09 23.22 -9.78
N ASP A 936 -26.56 24.47 -9.69
CA ASP A 936 -26.08 25.56 -10.58
C ASP A 936 -24.61 25.88 -10.32
N GLY A 937 -23.80 25.86 -11.38
CA GLY A 937 -22.36 26.14 -11.34
C GLY A 937 -21.48 24.94 -10.98
N ASP A 938 -22.07 23.77 -10.68
CA ASP A 938 -21.33 22.53 -10.50
C ASP A 938 -20.72 22.06 -11.83
N TRP A 939 -19.66 21.25 -11.75
CA TRP A 939 -18.99 20.77 -12.95
C TRP A 939 -18.19 19.49 -12.73
N VAL A 940 -17.97 18.77 -13.83
CA VAL A 940 -16.94 17.74 -13.97
C VAL A 940 -15.98 18.10 -15.10
N ALA A 941 -14.74 17.64 -15.05
CA ALA A 941 -13.71 17.98 -16.03
C ALA A 941 -12.87 16.77 -16.46
N PHE A 942 -12.42 16.81 -17.72
CA PHE A 942 -11.60 15.79 -18.37
C PHE A 942 -10.31 16.41 -18.94
N ASP A 943 -9.17 15.77 -18.71
CA ASP A 943 -7.83 16.24 -19.05
C ASP A 943 -6.88 15.04 -19.30
N PRO A 944 -6.22 14.90 -20.46
CA PRO A 944 -6.25 15.79 -21.62
C PRO A 944 -7.40 15.48 -22.59
N MET A 945 -7.93 16.52 -23.27
CA MET A 945 -8.98 16.42 -24.29
C MET A 945 -8.70 17.32 -25.51
N SER A 946 -9.21 16.99 -26.68
CA SER A 946 -9.14 17.81 -27.89
C SER A 946 -10.38 17.65 -28.74
N VAL A 947 -11.04 18.78 -29.07
CA VAL A 947 -12.21 18.82 -29.95
C VAL A 947 -11.86 19.03 -31.43
N GLU A 948 -10.57 18.90 -31.80
CA GLU A 948 -10.14 18.98 -33.20
C GLU A 948 -10.83 17.90 -34.06
N GLY A 949 -11.58 18.34 -35.07
CA GLY A 949 -12.32 17.43 -35.94
C GLY A 949 -13.61 16.88 -35.33
N ILE A 950 -14.12 17.49 -34.25
CA ILE A 950 -15.45 17.23 -33.68
C ILE A 950 -16.43 18.29 -34.18
N GLY A 951 -17.58 17.84 -34.69
CA GLY A 951 -18.65 18.70 -35.18
C GLY A 951 -19.77 18.92 -34.17
N THR A 952 -20.09 17.91 -33.35
CA THR A 952 -21.19 18.00 -32.38
C THR A 952 -20.92 17.25 -31.08
N VAL A 953 -21.60 17.66 -30.00
CA VAL A 953 -21.65 16.96 -28.70
C VAL A 953 -23.10 16.67 -28.31
N SER A 954 -23.33 15.52 -27.68
CA SER A 954 -24.58 15.16 -26.99
C SER A 954 -24.28 14.52 -25.64
N TYR A 955 -25.28 14.43 -24.78
CA TYR A 955 -25.16 13.85 -23.45
C TYR A 955 -26.26 12.82 -23.23
N ARG A 956 -25.94 11.69 -22.60
CA ARG A 956 -26.94 10.77 -22.04
C ARG A 956 -27.20 11.21 -20.61
N LEU A 957 -28.46 11.54 -20.30
CA LEU A 957 -28.85 12.11 -19.01
C LEU A 957 -30.26 11.67 -18.59
N SER A 958 -30.61 11.88 -17.32
CA SER A 958 -31.98 11.78 -16.82
C SER A 958 -32.41 13.10 -16.15
N SER A 959 -33.65 13.53 -16.37
CA SER A 959 -34.21 14.73 -15.75
C SER A 959 -35.73 14.64 -15.68
N PRO A 960 -36.33 14.65 -14.48
CA PRO A 960 -37.79 14.61 -14.34
C PRO A 960 -38.47 15.92 -14.77
N ASN A 961 -37.73 17.04 -14.76
CA ASN A 961 -38.28 18.37 -14.96
C ASN A 961 -37.88 18.99 -16.31
N GLY A 962 -36.72 18.62 -16.86
CA GLY A 962 -36.22 19.18 -18.11
C GLY A 962 -35.87 20.66 -18.01
N VAL A 963 -35.07 21.00 -17.00
CA VAL A 963 -34.63 22.38 -16.72
C VAL A 963 -33.11 22.42 -16.67
N GLY A 964 -32.54 23.58 -17.04
CA GLY A 964 -31.09 23.77 -17.08
C GLY A 964 -30.45 23.46 -18.44
N ALA A 965 -29.13 23.52 -18.46
CA ALA A 965 -28.30 23.18 -19.62
C ALA A 965 -26.91 22.71 -19.17
N ILE A 966 -26.25 21.94 -20.04
CA ILE A 966 -24.84 21.58 -19.90
C ILE A 966 -24.03 22.46 -20.83
N GLU A 967 -23.09 23.21 -20.29
CA GLU A 967 -22.13 24.01 -21.03
C GLU A 967 -20.81 23.25 -21.16
N LEU A 968 -20.38 22.96 -22.39
CA LEU A 968 -19.05 22.46 -22.67
C LEU A 968 -18.08 23.65 -22.73
N ARG A 969 -17.10 23.69 -21.83
CA ARG A 969 -16.11 24.78 -21.73
C ARG A 969 -14.69 24.26 -21.79
N ALA A 970 -13.76 25.09 -22.23
CA ALA A 970 -12.33 24.78 -22.29
C ALA A 970 -11.53 25.50 -21.21
N ASP A 971 -10.47 24.85 -20.73
CA ASP A 971 -9.38 25.33 -19.85
C ASP A 971 -9.79 25.74 -18.42
N ALA A 972 -10.99 26.27 -18.21
CA ALA A 972 -11.57 26.59 -16.90
C ALA A 972 -13.11 26.45 -16.91
N ALA A 973 -13.73 26.31 -15.74
CA ALA A 973 -15.18 26.25 -15.60
C ALA A 973 -15.89 27.55 -16.07
N ASP A 974 -15.21 28.69 -16.06
CA ASP A 974 -15.69 29.96 -16.64
C ASP A 974 -14.98 30.31 -17.96
N GLY A 975 -14.20 29.38 -18.52
CA GLY A 975 -13.40 29.52 -19.72
C GLY A 975 -14.23 29.55 -21.02
N PRO A 976 -13.57 29.51 -22.20
CA PRO A 976 -14.24 29.58 -23.50
C PRO A 976 -15.37 28.56 -23.64
N LEU A 977 -16.58 29.05 -23.95
CA LEU A 977 -17.76 28.24 -24.20
C LEU A 977 -17.70 27.62 -25.60
N LEU A 978 -17.78 26.29 -25.68
CA LEU A 978 -17.74 25.53 -26.93
C LEU A 978 -19.11 25.05 -27.39
N ALA A 979 -19.99 24.72 -26.46
CA ALA A 979 -21.37 24.30 -26.74
C ALA A 979 -22.26 24.52 -25.52
N THR A 980 -23.55 24.79 -25.75
CA THR A 980 -24.58 24.79 -24.69
C THR A 980 -25.70 23.85 -25.11
N THR A 981 -25.93 22.81 -24.32
CA THR A 981 -26.95 21.79 -24.60
C THR A 981 -28.07 21.86 -23.57
N PRO A 982 -29.29 22.26 -23.97
CA PRO A 982 -30.44 22.28 -23.07
C PRO A 982 -30.79 20.88 -22.56
N VAL A 983 -31.18 20.78 -21.29
CA VAL A 983 -31.59 19.52 -20.65
C VAL A 983 -33.08 19.25 -20.93
N PRO A 984 -33.44 18.16 -21.65
CA PRO A 984 -34.84 17.80 -21.89
C PRO A 984 -35.48 17.13 -20.67
N ASN A 985 -36.81 17.13 -20.61
CA ASN A 985 -37.54 16.31 -19.65
C ASN A 985 -37.54 14.86 -20.13
N THR A 986 -36.91 13.96 -19.39
CA THR A 986 -36.84 12.53 -19.71
C THR A 986 -37.97 11.73 -19.06
N GLY A 987 -38.78 12.32 -18.19
CA GLY A 987 -39.95 11.69 -17.56
C GLY A 987 -39.65 10.97 -16.25
N GLY A 988 -38.40 10.96 -15.76
CA GLY A 988 -38.02 10.40 -14.46
C GLY A 988 -36.52 10.21 -14.30
N TRP A 989 -36.08 9.98 -13.05
CA TRP A 989 -34.67 9.78 -12.67
C TRP A 989 -34.03 8.51 -13.24
N ASP A 990 -34.85 7.49 -13.49
CA ASP A 990 -34.41 6.20 -14.05
C ASP A 990 -34.58 6.11 -15.57
N ASN A 991 -35.03 7.20 -16.22
CA ASN A 991 -35.21 7.23 -17.68
C ASN A 991 -34.10 8.05 -18.34
N TYR A 992 -33.09 7.35 -18.85
CA TYR A 992 -31.95 7.95 -19.53
C TYR A 992 -32.21 8.15 -21.01
N GLN A 993 -31.94 9.36 -21.50
CA GLN A 993 -32.10 9.71 -22.91
C GLN A 993 -30.91 10.54 -23.39
N ALA A 994 -30.53 10.36 -24.64
CA ALA A 994 -29.55 11.21 -25.30
C ALA A 994 -30.19 12.57 -25.66
N THR A 995 -29.49 13.67 -25.37
CA THR A 995 -29.87 14.99 -25.86
C THR A 995 -29.71 15.08 -27.37
N PRO A 996 -30.45 15.98 -28.06
CA PRO A 996 -30.13 16.34 -29.43
C PRO A 996 -28.66 16.80 -29.54
N PRO A 997 -27.91 16.37 -30.57
CA PRO A 997 -26.54 16.84 -30.79
C PRO A 997 -26.51 18.35 -31.05
N VAL A 998 -25.56 19.04 -30.41
CA VAL A 998 -25.34 20.48 -30.53
C VAL A 998 -23.99 20.75 -31.18
N PRO A 999 -23.86 21.72 -32.11
CA PRO A 999 -22.59 22.09 -32.71
C PRO A 999 -21.54 22.47 -31.66
N VAL A 1000 -20.33 21.95 -31.82
CA VAL A 1000 -19.17 22.30 -30.99
C VAL A 1000 -18.33 23.35 -31.73
N GLN A 1001 -17.94 24.42 -31.04
CA GLN A 1001 -17.00 25.40 -31.58
C GLN A 1001 -15.62 24.77 -31.76
N GLU A 1002 -15.05 24.90 -32.96
CA GLU A 1002 -13.69 24.41 -33.25
C GLU A 1002 -12.67 25.08 -32.32
N LEU A 1003 -11.85 24.25 -31.68
CA LEU A 1003 -10.74 24.66 -30.84
C LEU A 1003 -9.57 23.72 -31.11
N LYS A 1004 -8.37 24.29 -31.26
CA LYS A 1004 -7.16 23.57 -31.65
C LYS A 1004 -6.24 23.29 -30.48
N GLY A 1005 -5.63 22.12 -30.49
CA GLY A 1005 -4.69 21.66 -29.48
C GLY A 1005 -5.35 20.83 -28.39
N THR A 1006 -4.58 20.64 -27.32
CA THR A 1006 -4.97 19.92 -26.11
C THR A 1006 -5.51 20.91 -25.09
N HIS A 1007 -6.62 20.55 -24.45
CA HIS A 1007 -7.35 21.35 -23.47
C HIS A 1007 -7.84 20.48 -22.33
N LYS A 1008 -8.14 21.13 -21.20
CA LYS A 1008 -9.02 20.57 -20.19
C LYS A 1008 -10.45 20.93 -20.53
N LEU A 1009 -11.35 19.96 -20.68
CA LEU A 1009 -12.76 20.22 -20.98
C LEU A 1009 -13.61 20.10 -19.73
N TYR A 1010 -14.49 21.07 -19.52
CA TYR A 1010 -15.43 21.14 -18.41
C TYR A 1010 -16.85 20.94 -18.93
N LEU A 1011 -17.61 20.08 -18.24
CA LEU A 1011 -19.07 20.04 -18.33
C LEU A 1011 -19.61 20.86 -17.17
N VAL A 1012 -20.03 22.09 -17.45
CA VAL A 1012 -20.56 23.02 -16.45
C VAL A 1012 -22.08 22.98 -16.46
N PHE A 1013 -22.66 22.74 -15.31
CA PHE A 1013 -24.09 22.53 -15.16
C PHE A 1013 -24.76 23.85 -14.79
N THR A 1014 -25.72 24.26 -15.60
CA THR A 1014 -26.56 25.44 -15.33
C THR A 1014 -27.95 24.96 -14.95
N SER A 1015 -28.51 25.50 -13.88
CA SER A 1015 -29.77 25.01 -13.35
C SER A 1015 -30.52 26.08 -12.54
N PRO A 1016 -31.85 26.17 -12.65
CA PRO A 1016 -32.63 27.07 -11.80
C PRO A 1016 -32.87 26.52 -10.37
N GLN A 1017 -32.49 25.28 -10.07
CA GLN A 1017 -32.66 24.64 -8.77
C GLN A 1017 -31.65 23.50 -8.54
N ASP A 1018 -31.37 23.18 -7.28
CA ASP A 1018 -30.48 22.07 -6.91
C ASP A 1018 -31.08 20.70 -7.31
N ASN A 1019 -30.21 19.73 -7.60
CA ASN A 1019 -30.57 18.36 -7.99
C ASN A 1019 -31.53 18.31 -9.19
N SER A 1020 -31.15 18.92 -10.32
CA SER A 1020 -32.07 19.12 -11.45
C SER A 1020 -32.04 18.03 -12.53
N PHE A 1021 -30.89 17.39 -12.71
CA PHE A 1021 -30.69 16.31 -13.68
C PHE A 1021 -29.43 15.53 -13.31
N ASP A 1022 -29.28 14.37 -13.92
CA ASP A 1022 -28.14 13.49 -13.74
C ASP A 1022 -27.48 13.21 -15.08
N VAL A 1023 -26.15 13.17 -15.12
CA VAL A 1023 -25.39 12.96 -16.36
C VAL A 1023 -24.69 11.64 -16.30
N ASP A 1024 -24.89 10.83 -17.32
CA ASP A 1024 -24.38 9.46 -17.41
C ASP A 1024 -23.22 9.38 -18.40
N ALA A 1025 -23.36 9.92 -19.61
CA ALA A 1025 -22.26 9.91 -20.58
C ALA A 1025 -22.25 11.14 -21.48
N VAL A 1026 -21.10 11.40 -22.10
CA VAL A 1026 -20.88 12.39 -23.16
C VAL A 1026 -20.47 11.70 -24.46
N ASP A 1027 -21.08 12.16 -25.55
CA ASP A 1027 -20.85 11.66 -26.92
C ASP A 1027 -20.35 12.79 -27.82
N PHE A 1028 -19.18 12.62 -28.40
CA PHE A 1028 -18.60 13.50 -29.41
C PHE A 1028 -18.72 12.87 -30.80
N LYS A 1029 -19.11 13.65 -31.81
CA LYS A 1029 -19.20 13.17 -33.19
C LYS A 1029 -18.42 14.06 -34.15
N SER A 1030 -17.69 13.43 -35.06
CA SER A 1030 -17.06 14.11 -36.18
C SER A 1030 -18.12 14.71 -37.14
N PRO A 1031 -17.78 15.77 -37.91
CA PRO A 1031 -18.69 16.46 -38.84
C PRO A 1031 -19.39 15.59 -39.88
#